data_AF-A0A6P8S5W5-F1
#
_entry.id   AF-A0A6P8S5W5-F1
#
_cell.length_a   1.000
_cell.length_b   1.000
_cell.length_c   1.000
_cell.angle_alpha   90.00
_cell.angle_beta   90.00
_cell.angle_gamma   90.00
#
_symmetry.space_group_name_H-M   'P 1'
#
loop_
_entity.id
_entity.type
_entity.pdbx_description
1 polymer ?
#
loop_
_entity_poly.entity_id
_entity_poly.type
_entity_poly.pdbx_seq_one_letter_code
_entity_poly.pdbx_strand_id
1 'polypeptide(L)'
;MKVTVDFEECLKDSPRFRAALEDVEGDVTELELKLDKLVKLCIGMIDAGKAFCAANKQFMSGIRDLAQYSNNDNVIETSLTKFSDSLQEMINYHTILFDQAQRSIKMQLQTFVKEDLRKFRDAKKQFDKVSEEKENALAKNAQAQRTKQHEVEEATNILTATRKCFRHIALDYVLQINVLQSKRRSEILKSMLSFMYAHLAFFHQGYDLFSELEPYMKELGAQLDQLVVDAVKEKREMEQKHSTIQQKDFSNDDAKLEYNVDAANGIVMEGYLFKRASNAFKTWNRKKPDHNRRWFSIQNNQLVYQKKFKDNPTIVVEDLRLCTVKHCEDIERRFCFEVVSPTKSCILQADSEKLRQAWIKAVQASIATAYREKGSESEADRKSSSSTGSVESSGEVKEKLVKGESALQRVQCIAGNTSCCDCGLADPRWASINLGITLCIECSGIHRSLGVHFSKVRSLTLDTWEPELLKLMCELGNDVINGIYEAKVQRIGVKKPQHGSQSRQEKEAYIKAKYVEKKFVDRDSTSSCSSARRKIVISPSKEENRLSGSEKYPVLEEPGKPPSRSSVKSNDSGIQYSFDGSQELLASTISTNSLYEPGHLAPKGEKRDSSVFQDAKRILPGLQLYRAAYEKNLPDMAEALAHGADVNWVNSEENKATPLIQAVLGGSLVACEFLLQNGANVNHRDVQGRGPLHHATVLGHTGQVCLFLKRGADQHATDDKGKDPLSIAVEAANADIVTLLRLARMNEEMRESEGPYGQPGDETYQDIFRDFSQMASNNPEILNRFQQSESQKF
;
A
#
# COMPACT_ATOMS: atom_id res chain seq x y z
N MET A 1 18.42 10.14 64.26
CA MET A 1 17.15 10.69 63.71
C MET A 1 16.46 11.53 64.78
N LYS A 2 15.57 12.47 64.41
CA LYS A 2 14.52 12.92 65.32
C LYS A 2 13.42 11.84 65.29
N VAL A 3 13.27 11.11 66.39
CA VAL A 3 12.20 10.10 66.53
C VAL A 3 10.86 10.84 66.43
N THR A 4 9.98 10.36 65.55
CA THR A 4 8.71 11.05 65.22
C THR A 4 7.58 10.55 66.11
N VAL A 5 7.55 9.24 66.37
CA VAL A 5 6.69 8.58 67.37
C VAL A 5 7.59 7.80 68.32
N ASP A 6 7.42 8.03 69.63
CA ASP A 6 8.30 7.51 70.68
C ASP A 6 7.96 6.06 71.09
N PHE A 7 9.00 5.25 71.25
CA PHE A 7 8.90 3.85 71.70
C PHE A 7 8.51 3.74 73.18
N GLU A 8 8.82 4.73 74.03
CA GLU A 8 8.40 4.69 75.45
C GLU A 8 6.90 4.97 75.61
N GLU A 9 6.36 5.96 74.90
CA GLU A 9 4.92 6.26 74.92
C GLU A 9 4.08 5.12 74.30
N CYS A 10 4.62 4.43 73.29
CA CYS A 10 4.04 3.22 72.71
C CYS A 10 3.75 2.12 73.76
N LEU A 11 4.64 1.92 74.72
CA LEU A 11 4.46 0.92 75.79
C LEU A 11 3.45 1.33 76.88
N LYS A 12 3.11 2.63 76.94
CA LYS A 12 2.12 3.23 77.84
C LYS A 12 0.73 3.29 77.19
N ASP A 13 0.65 3.32 75.86
CA ASP A 13 -0.55 3.49 75.05
C ASP A 13 -1.36 4.74 75.44
N SER A 14 -0.67 5.87 75.59
CA SER A 14 -1.29 7.13 76.03
C SER A 14 -2.20 7.75 74.96
N PRO A 15 -3.21 8.56 75.32
CA PRO A 15 -3.98 9.32 74.33
C PRO A 15 -3.10 10.23 73.46
N ARG A 16 -1.97 10.69 74.01
CA ARG A 16 -0.93 11.45 73.29
C ARG A 16 -0.21 10.59 72.24
N PHE A 17 0.08 9.33 72.55
CA PHE A 17 0.61 8.37 71.57
C PHE A 17 -0.38 8.13 70.43
N ARG A 18 -1.67 7.95 70.73
CA ARG A 18 -2.71 7.75 69.71
C ARG A 18 -2.89 8.96 68.79
N ALA A 19 -2.95 10.17 69.33
CA ALA A 19 -2.98 11.40 68.51
C ALA A 19 -1.74 11.51 67.59
N ALA A 20 -0.54 11.19 68.11
CA ALA A 20 0.68 11.21 67.31
C ALA A 20 0.77 10.10 66.24
N LEU A 21 0.01 9.01 66.38
CA LEU A 21 -0.19 8.04 65.29
C LEU A 21 -1.16 8.60 64.24
N GLU A 22 -2.30 9.14 64.66
CA GLU A 22 -3.33 9.70 63.76
C GLU A 22 -2.77 10.85 62.89
N ASP A 23 -2.00 11.76 63.48
CA ASP A 23 -1.25 12.81 62.76
C ASP A 23 -0.37 12.21 61.65
N VAL A 24 0.42 11.18 61.97
CA VAL A 24 1.37 10.53 61.05
C VAL A 24 0.66 9.70 59.98
N GLU A 25 -0.47 9.08 60.31
CA GLU A 25 -1.31 8.33 59.36
C GLU A 25 -1.96 9.26 58.33
N GLY A 26 -2.41 10.46 58.76
CA GLY A 26 -2.84 11.53 57.86
C GLY A 26 -1.70 11.99 56.95
N ASP A 27 -0.54 12.30 57.53
CA ASP A 27 0.68 12.77 56.84
C ASP A 27 1.15 11.76 55.76
N VAL A 28 1.05 10.45 56.05
CA VAL A 28 1.39 9.38 55.09
C VAL A 28 0.32 9.18 54.03
N THR A 29 -0.97 9.30 54.38
CA THR A 29 -2.09 9.15 53.43
C THR A 29 -2.11 10.30 52.42
N GLU A 30 -1.87 11.54 52.86
CA GLU A 30 -1.72 12.66 51.94
C GLU A 30 -0.48 12.47 51.05
N LEU A 31 0.66 12.06 51.62
CA LEU A 31 1.89 11.80 50.86
C LEU A 31 1.69 10.79 49.73
N GLU A 32 0.98 9.68 49.97
CA GLU A 32 0.64 8.71 48.94
C GLU A 32 -0.14 9.36 47.78
N LEU A 33 -1.18 10.12 48.10
CA LEU A 33 -2.00 10.82 47.10
C LEU A 33 -1.20 11.84 46.27
N LYS A 34 -0.25 12.57 46.88
CA LYS A 34 0.63 13.50 46.12
C LYS A 34 1.59 12.76 45.20
N LEU A 35 2.22 11.68 45.68
CA LEU A 35 3.18 10.89 44.90
C LEU A 35 2.49 10.21 43.72
N ASP A 36 1.32 9.61 43.94
CA ASP A 36 0.56 8.94 42.90
C ASP A 36 0.03 9.94 41.84
N LYS A 37 -0.32 11.17 42.26
CA LYS A 37 -0.62 12.29 41.35
C LYS A 37 0.61 12.73 40.54
N LEU A 38 1.78 12.88 41.17
CA LEU A 38 3.02 13.25 40.48
C LEU A 38 3.44 12.22 39.43
N VAL A 39 3.33 10.93 39.75
CA VAL A 39 3.59 9.83 38.80
C VAL A 39 2.62 9.87 37.62
N LYS A 40 1.32 10.12 37.84
CA LYS A 40 0.32 10.26 36.76
C LYS A 40 0.62 11.46 35.86
N LEU A 41 0.99 12.60 36.43
CA LEU A 41 1.40 13.80 35.67
C LEU A 41 2.67 13.55 34.85
N CYS A 42 3.67 12.87 35.41
CA CYS A 42 4.89 12.51 34.68
C CYS A 42 4.61 11.56 33.50
N ILE A 43 3.71 10.59 33.66
CA ILE A 43 3.26 9.72 32.56
C ILE A 43 2.60 10.55 31.45
N GLY A 44 1.66 11.44 31.80
CA GLY A 44 1.01 12.32 30.81
C GLY A 44 1.99 13.21 30.05
N MET A 45 2.98 13.79 30.75
CA MET A 45 4.07 14.57 30.15
C MET A 45 4.92 13.73 29.18
N ILE A 46 5.28 12.50 29.57
CA ILE A 46 6.06 11.56 28.75
C ILE A 46 5.27 11.16 27.50
N ASP A 47 3.98 10.87 27.62
CA ASP A 47 3.18 10.38 26.49
C ASP A 47 2.80 11.52 25.52
N ALA A 48 2.59 12.74 26.01
CA ALA A 48 2.52 13.94 25.17
C ALA A 48 3.86 14.21 24.45
N GLY A 49 4.99 14.04 25.14
CA GLY A 49 6.33 14.14 24.56
C GLY A 49 6.59 13.12 23.45
N LYS A 50 6.13 11.88 23.61
CA LYS A 50 6.18 10.86 22.55
C LYS A 50 5.32 11.23 21.34
N ALA A 51 4.13 11.81 21.56
CA ALA A 51 3.27 12.27 20.47
C ALA A 51 3.92 13.41 19.67
N PHE A 52 4.57 14.37 20.34
CA PHE A 52 5.39 15.40 19.71
C PHE A 52 6.54 14.81 18.89
N CYS A 53 7.30 13.85 19.44
CA CYS A 53 8.34 13.15 18.69
C CYS A 53 7.81 12.34 17.48
N ALA A 54 6.59 11.80 17.55
CA ALA A 54 5.96 11.11 16.43
C ALA A 54 5.56 12.09 15.31
N ALA A 55 4.99 13.25 15.66
CA ALA A 55 4.68 14.32 14.70
C ALA A 55 5.95 14.85 14.02
N ASN A 56 7.02 15.09 14.79
CA ASN A 56 8.30 15.55 14.22
C ASN A 56 8.92 14.49 13.27
N LYS A 57 8.77 13.19 13.56
CA LYS A 57 9.20 12.13 12.63
C LYS A 57 8.43 12.14 11.31
N GLN A 58 7.13 12.44 11.32
CA GLN A 58 6.34 12.61 10.10
C GLN A 58 6.78 13.86 9.32
N PHE A 59 7.01 14.98 10.01
CA PHE A 59 7.52 16.22 9.40
C PHE A 59 8.90 16.03 8.74
N MET A 60 9.82 15.32 9.40
CA MET A 60 11.12 14.98 8.81
C MET A 60 11.02 14.04 7.60
N SER A 61 10.01 13.15 7.54
CA SER A 61 9.76 12.36 6.33
C SER A 61 9.48 13.29 5.16
N GLY A 62 8.55 14.25 5.32
CA GLY A 62 8.25 15.24 4.28
C GLY A 62 9.46 16.08 3.84
N ILE A 63 10.40 16.37 4.76
CA ILE A 63 11.68 17.02 4.40
C ILE A 63 12.55 16.11 3.52
N ARG A 64 12.65 14.81 3.84
CA ARG A 64 13.40 13.82 3.04
C ARG A 64 12.74 13.56 1.69
N ASP A 65 11.41 13.50 1.65
CA ASP A 65 10.63 13.31 0.43
C ASP A 65 10.82 14.51 -0.52
N LEU A 66 10.87 15.73 0.02
CA LEU A 66 11.20 16.96 -0.73
C LEU A 66 12.66 16.97 -1.22
N ALA A 67 13.62 16.50 -0.39
CA ALA A 67 15.02 16.35 -0.81
C ALA A 67 15.15 15.39 -2.01
N GLN A 68 14.49 14.23 -1.94
CA GLN A 68 14.48 13.21 -3.01
C GLN A 68 13.77 13.68 -4.29
N TYR A 69 12.74 14.52 -4.18
CA TYR A 69 12.12 15.17 -5.34
C TYR A 69 13.07 16.18 -6.00
N SER A 70 13.90 16.84 -5.21
CA SER A 70 14.86 17.87 -5.65
C SER A 70 16.21 17.31 -6.13
N ASN A 71 16.30 16.02 -6.49
CA ASN A 71 17.55 15.31 -6.85
C ASN A 71 18.31 15.82 -8.09
N ASN A 72 17.88 16.93 -8.69
CA ASN A 72 18.55 17.64 -9.78
C ASN A 72 19.21 18.94 -9.28
N ASP A 73 18.97 19.34 -8.03
CA ASP A 73 19.58 20.45 -7.31
C ASP A 73 20.29 19.92 -6.06
N ASN A 74 21.60 19.77 -6.19
CA ASN A 74 22.48 19.25 -5.14
C ASN A 74 22.53 20.14 -3.88
N VAL A 75 22.22 21.45 -4.00
CA VAL A 75 22.21 22.36 -2.85
C VAL A 75 20.96 22.10 -2.01
N ILE A 76 19.79 21.97 -2.65
CA ILE A 76 18.53 21.66 -1.97
C ILE A 76 18.58 20.26 -1.35
N GLU A 77 19.01 19.24 -2.11
CA GLU A 77 19.10 17.85 -1.64
C GLU A 77 20.03 17.71 -0.42
N THR A 78 21.24 18.27 -0.49
CA THR A 78 22.23 18.22 0.61
C THR A 78 21.71 18.96 1.86
N SER A 79 21.12 20.14 1.68
CA SER A 79 20.68 20.99 2.80
C SER A 79 19.50 20.40 3.55
N LEU A 80 18.47 19.95 2.83
CA LEU A 80 17.29 19.34 3.44
C LEU A 80 17.64 18.03 4.13
N THR A 81 18.52 17.20 3.54
CA THR A 81 19.01 15.96 4.17
C THR A 81 19.73 16.25 5.48
N LYS A 82 20.70 17.18 5.48
CA LYS A 82 21.48 17.52 6.68
C LYS A 82 20.61 18.09 7.81
N PHE A 83 19.63 18.95 7.51
CA PHE A 83 18.68 19.43 8.51
C PHE A 83 17.76 18.32 9.03
N SER A 84 17.32 17.40 8.17
CA SER A 84 16.56 16.20 8.58
C SER A 84 17.34 15.35 9.58
N ASP A 85 18.65 15.19 9.39
CA ASP A 85 19.46 14.30 10.23
C ASP A 85 19.82 14.94 11.58
N SER A 86 20.10 16.25 11.63
CA SER A 86 20.20 16.98 12.91
C SER A 86 18.87 16.95 13.69
N LEU A 87 17.73 17.12 13.03
CA LEU A 87 16.42 17.00 13.69
C LEU A 87 16.16 15.56 14.19
N GLN A 88 16.68 14.55 13.51
CA GLN A 88 16.56 13.14 13.94
C GLN A 88 17.37 12.87 15.22
N GLU A 89 18.59 13.40 15.36
CA GLU A 89 19.35 13.27 16.61
C GLU A 89 18.70 14.04 17.78
N MET A 90 18.13 15.22 17.54
CA MET A 90 17.36 15.93 18.57
C MET A 90 16.15 15.12 19.08
N ILE A 91 15.50 14.34 18.21
CA ILE A 91 14.43 13.41 18.59
C ILE A 91 14.96 12.18 19.33
N ASN A 92 16.19 11.73 19.04
CA ASN A 92 16.86 10.68 19.81
C ASN A 92 17.14 11.15 21.25
N TYR A 93 17.66 12.38 21.43
CA TYR A 93 17.88 12.97 22.75
C TYR A 93 16.57 13.17 23.54
N HIS A 94 15.50 13.64 22.89
CA HIS A 94 14.16 13.67 23.51
C HIS A 94 13.69 12.28 23.95
N THR A 95 13.92 11.25 23.13
CA THR A 95 13.55 9.87 23.47
C THR A 95 14.31 9.39 24.71
N ILE A 96 15.62 9.66 24.79
CA ILE A 96 16.45 9.35 25.96
C ILE A 96 15.95 10.09 27.20
N LEU A 97 15.61 11.39 27.09
CA LEU A 97 15.05 12.19 28.19
C LEU A 97 13.78 11.56 28.77
N PHE A 98 12.80 11.21 27.91
CA PHE A 98 11.55 10.60 28.38
C PHE A 98 11.76 9.22 29.02
N ASP A 99 12.73 8.47 28.52
CA ASP A 99 13.07 7.15 29.05
C ASP A 99 13.78 7.24 30.43
N GLN A 100 14.62 8.26 30.63
CA GLN A 100 15.19 8.58 31.95
C GLN A 100 14.16 9.22 32.90
N ALA A 101 13.22 10.03 32.42
CA ALA A 101 12.09 10.52 33.22
C ALA A 101 11.21 9.36 33.70
N GLN A 102 10.98 8.36 32.84
CA GLN A 102 10.25 7.14 33.19
C GLN A 102 10.99 6.30 34.24
N ARG A 103 12.32 6.20 34.18
CA ARG A 103 13.13 5.51 35.20
C ARG A 103 13.25 6.29 36.51
N SER A 104 13.42 7.61 36.47
CA SER A 104 13.66 8.45 37.64
C SER A 104 12.40 8.76 38.44
N ILE A 105 11.32 9.22 37.81
CA ILE A 105 10.07 9.57 38.49
C ILE A 105 9.17 8.34 38.62
N LYS A 106 8.67 7.80 37.50
CA LYS A 106 7.67 6.73 37.52
C LYS A 106 8.18 5.49 38.24
N MET A 107 9.34 4.94 37.88
CA MET A 107 9.79 3.67 38.47
C MET A 107 10.21 3.80 39.94
N GLN A 108 11.02 4.79 40.32
CA GLN A 108 11.49 4.93 41.72
C GLN A 108 10.33 5.26 42.67
N LEU A 109 9.45 6.21 42.33
CA LEU A 109 8.34 6.59 43.20
C LEU A 109 7.27 5.49 43.25
N GLN A 110 6.99 4.78 42.16
CA GLN A 110 6.07 3.62 42.22
C GLN A 110 6.62 2.48 43.07
N THR A 111 7.94 2.23 43.08
CA THR A 111 8.53 1.23 43.98
C THR A 111 8.39 1.66 45.44
N PHE A 112 8.68 2.93 45.78
CA PHE A 112 8.48 3.44 47.14
C PHE A 112 7.01 3.31 47.62
N VAL A 113 6.05 3.67 46.77
CA VAL A 113 4.60 3.55 47.06
C VAL A 113 4.13 2.08 47.14
N LYS A 114 4.69 1.18 46.32
CA LYS A 114 4.29 -0.25 46.31
C LYS A 114 4.97 -1.10 47.36
N GLU A 115 6.15 -0.73 47.85
CA GLU A 115 6.94 -1.55 48.77
C GLU A 115 7.04 -0.99 50.18
N ASP A 116 7.41 0.29 50.35
CA ASP A 116 7.62 0.86 51.69
C ASP A 116 6.30 1.37 52.31
N LEU A 117 5.42 2.03 51.54
CA LEU A 117 4.07 2.36 52.04
C LEU A 117 3.21 1.10 52.27
N ARG A 118 3.44 0.02 51.52
CA ARG A 118 2.76 -1.26 51.75
C ARG A 118 3.12 -1.86 53.13
N LYS A 119 4.41 -1.91 53.49
CA LYS A 119 4.86 -2.37 54.83
C LYS A 119 4.21 -1.56 55.96
N PHE A 120 4.09 -0.24 55.78
CA PHE A 120 3.39 0.63 56.73
C PHE A 120 1.90 0.28 56.86
N ARG A 121 1.18 0.08 55.74
CA ARG A 121 -0.23 -0.34 55.75
C ARG A 121 -0.44 -1.72 56.38
N ASP A 122 0.43 -2.68 56.08
CA ASP A 122 0.37 -4.03 56.62
C ASP A 122 0.61 -4.02 58.14
N ALA A 123 1.59 -3.23 58.62
CA ALA A 123 1.86 -3.05 60.04
C ALA A 123 0.74 -2.30 60.77
N LYS A 124 0.16 -1.24 60.16
CA LYS A 124 -1.03 -0.56 60.71
C LYS A 124 -2.17 -1.55 60.90
N LYS A 125 -2.50 -2.33 59.87
CA LYS A 125 -3.60 -3.32 59.93
C LYS A 125 -3.40 -4.37 61.03
N GLN A 126 -2.16 -4.73 61.34
CA GLN A 126 -1.83 -5.61 62.48
C GLN A 126 -1.99 -4.89 63.82
N PHE A 127 -1.53 -3.63 63.93
CA PHE A 127 -1.68 -2.79 65.11
C PHE A 127 -3.15 -2.52 65.47
N ASP A 128 -3.98 -2.12 64.49
CA ASP A 128 -5.41 -1.87 64.67
C ASP A 128 -6.11 -3.12 65.25
N LYS A 129 -5.88 -4.29 64.62
CA LYS A 129 -6.46 -5.58 65.05
C LYS A 129 -6.08 -5.93 66.49
N VAL A 130 -4.80 -5.81 66.87
CA VAL A 130 -4.37 -6.14 68.23
C VAL A 130 -4.76 -5.06 69.26
N SER A 131 -5.04 -3.82 68.84
CA SER A 131 -5.69 -2.81 69.68
C SER A 131 -7.11 -3.25 70.02
N GLU A 132 -7.90 -3.61 69.01
CA GLU A 132 -9.29 -4.06 69.18
C GLU A 132 -9.36 -5.34 70.04
N GLU A 133 -8.48 -6.32 69.80
CA GLU A 133 -8.38 -7.52 70.63
C GLU A 133 -8.03 -7.20 72.10
N LYS A 134 -7.15 -6.22 72.34
CA LYS A 134 -6.77 -5.78 73.68
C LYS A 134 -7.90 -5.05 74.38
N GLU A 135 -8.64 -4.20 73.69
CA GLU A 135 -9.80 -3.48 74.23
C GLU A 135 -10.93 -4.45 74.58
N ASN A 136 -11.20 -5.43 73.73
CA ASN A 136 -12.11 -6.54 74.03
C ASN A 136 -11.66 -7.38 75.24
N ALA A 137 -10.35 -7.65 75.37
CA ALA A 137 -9.81 -8.35 76.54
C ALA A 137 -9.89 -7.53 77.83
N LEU A 138 -9.69 -6.20 77.75
CA LEU A 138 -9.87 -5.26 78.87
C LEU A 138 -11.33 -5.23 79.33
N ALA A 139 -12.28 -5.13 78.40
CA ALA A 139 -13.71 -5.12 78.70
C ALA A 139 -14.15 -6.43 79.39
N LYS A 140 -13.75 -7.59 78.84
CA LYS A 140 -14.04 -8.90 79.44
C LYS A 140 -13.46 -9.06 80.84
N ASN A 141 -12.21 -8.60 81.07
CA ASN A 141 -11.59 -8.65 82.39
C ASN A 141 -12.26 -7.71 83.41
N ALA A 142 -12.69 -6.52 82.98
CA ALA A 142 -13.40 -5.57 83.84
C ALA A 142 -14.83 -6.01 84.20
N GLN A 143 -15.48 -6.80 83.33
CA GLN A 143 -16.85 -7.32 83.53
C GLN A 143 -16.89 -8.67 84.29
N ALA A 144 -15.74 -9.31 84.53
CA ALA A 144 -15.67 -10.61 85.19
C ALA A 144 -16.22 -10.56 86.64
N GLN A 145 -17.11 -11.51 86.97
CA GLN A 145 -17.77 -11.53 88.28
C GLN A 145 -16.82 -11.98 89.38
N ARG A 146 -16.58 -11.12 90.39
CA ARG A 146 -15.70 -11.40 91.55
C ARG A 146 -16.06 -12.66 92.36
N THR A 147 -17.29 -13.16 92.22
CA THR A 147 -17.76 -14.42 92.84
C THR A 147 -17.26 -15.67 92.13
N LYS A 148 -16.72 -15.55 90.91
CA LYS A 148 -16.30 -16.67 90.05
C LYS A 148 -14.79 -16.60 89.75
N GLN A 149 -13.98 -17.03 90.71
CA GLN A 149 -12.51 -16.91 90.64
C GLN A 149 -11.91 -17.46 89.33
N HIS A 150 -12.38 -18.59 88.81
CA HIS A 150 -11.91 -19.18 87.55
C HIS A 150 -12.13 -18.26 86.33
N GLU A 151 -13.31 -17.63 86.19
CA GLU A 151 -13.59 -16.71 85.08
C GLU A 151 -12.74 -15.43 85.16
N VAL A 152 -12.43 -14.98 86.39
CA VAL A 152 -11.52 -13.84 86.63
C VAL A 152 -10.08 -14.20 86.25
N GLU A 153 -9.60 -15.38 86.60
CA GLU A 153 -8.25 -15.86 86.25
C GLU A 153 -8.09 -16.09 84.75
N GLU A 154 -9.06 -16.72 84.09
CA GLU A 154 -9.09 -16.89 82.63
C GLU A 154 -9.04 -15.54 81.90
N ALA A 155 -9.91 -14.60 82.25
CA ALA A 155 -9.92 -13.27 81.65
C ALA A 155 -8.63 -12.48 81.92
N THR A 156 -7.99 -12.69 83.07
CA THR A 156 -6.70 -12.05 83.43
C THR A 156 -5.53 -12.64 82.63
N ASN A 157 -5.55 -13.95 82.38
CA ASN A 157 -4.56 -14.63 81.54
C ASN A 157 -4.68 -14.20 80.07
N ILE A 158 -5.91 -14.14 79.53
CA ILE A 158 -6.18 -13.61 78.18
C ILE A 158 -5.69 -12.16 78.06
N LEU A 159 -6.07 -11.28 78.98
CA LEU A 159 -5.61 -9.89 78.98
C LEU A 159 -4.07 -9.77 79.06
N THR A 160 -3.42 -10.64 79.83
CA THR A 160 -1.96 -10.64 79.96
C THR A 160 -1.26 -11.09 78.67
N ALA A 161 -1.82 -12.09 77.96
CA ALA A 161 -1.34 -12.52 76.65
C ALA A 161 -1.52 -11.42 75.59
N THR A 162 -2.72 -10.85 75.48
CA THR A 162 -3.01 -9.80 74.48
C THR A 162 -2.23 -8.52 74.74
N ARG A 163 -1.99 -8.13 76.01
CA ARG A 163 -1.11 -7.00 76.35
C ARG A 163 0.34 -7.23 75.92
N LYS A 164 0.87 -8.47 75.97
CA LYS A 164 2.20 -8.79 75.43
C LYS A 164 2.20 -8.69 73.90
N CYS A 165 1.21 -9.28 73.23
CA CYS A 165 1.09 -9.23 71.77
C CYS A 165 0.99 -7.79 71.24
N PHE A 166 0.12 -6.96 71.85
CA PHE A 166 0.00 -5.54 71.53
C PHE A 166 1.34 -4.81 71.62
N ARG A 167 2.12 -5.03 72.69
CA ARG A 167 3.41 -4.36 72.88
C ARG A 167 4.43 -4.70 71.79
N HIS A 168 4.49 -5.95 71.33
CA HIS A 168 5.40 -6.32 70.24
C HIS A 168 4.98 -5.65 68.92
N ILE A 169 3.72 -5.83 68.50
CA ILE A 169 3.21 -5.29 67.23
C ILE A 169 3.23 -3.75 67.22
N ALA A 170 2.97 -3.09 68.35
CA ALA A 170 3.03 -1.63 68.44
C ALA A 170 4.47 -1.10 68.34
N LEU A 171 5.47 -1.80 68.90
CA LEU A 171 6.89 -1.47 68.69
C LEU A 171 7.29 -1.65 67.21
N ASP A 172 6.85 -2.73 66.57
CA ASP A 172 7.09 -2.97 65.14
C ASP A 172 6.43 -1.90 64.26
N TYR A 173 5.21 -1.46 64.59
CA TYR A 173 4.52 -0.39 63.86
C TYR A 173 5.23 0.96 64.01
N VAL A 174 5.65 1.33 65.23
CA VAL A 174 6.44 2.53 65.49
C VAL A 174 7.82 2.47 64.81
N LEU A 175 8.41 1.28 64.66
CA LEU A 175 9.62 1.08 63.87
C LEU A 175 9.36 1.34 62.37
N GLN A 176 8.30 0.77 61.78
CA GLN A 176 7.96 1.04 60.36
C GLN A 176 7.68 2.53 60.12
N ILE A 177 6.98 3.20 61.03
CA ILE A 177 6.75 4.65 61.00
C ILE A 177 8.07 5.42 60.94
N ASN A 178 8.97 5.20 61.91
CA ASN A 178 10.22 5.96 61.99
C ASN A 178 11.17 5.65 60.80
N VAL A 179 11.15 4.42 60.27
CA VAL A 179 11.87 4.05 59.05
C VAL A 179 11.30 4.79 57.83
N LEU A 180 9.99 4.76 57.62
CA LEU A 180 9.31 5.43 56.51
C LEU A 180 9.54 6.96 56.54
N GLN A 181 9.39 7.56 57.73
CA GLN A 181 9.66 8.98 57.99
C GLN A 181 11.11 9.38 57.65
N SER A 182 12.08 8.47 57.83
CA SER A 182 13.47 8.71 57.41
C SER A 182 13.68 8.57 55.90
N LYS A 183 13.05 7.57 55.25
CA LYS A 183 13.16 7.31 53.81
C LYS A 183 12.48 8.34 52.93
N ARG A 184 11.33 8.90 53.34
CA ARG A 184 10.52 9.78 52.46
C ARG A 184 11.31 10.94 51.88
N ARG A 185 12.26 11.49 52.64
CA ARG A 185 13.12 12.60 52.18
C ARG A 185 14.19 12.15 51.18
N SER A 186 14.78 10.96 51.34
CA SER A 186 15.86 10.51 50.44
C SER A 186 15.32 10.13 49.07
N GLU A 187 14.26 9.32 48.99
CA GLU A 187 13.78 8.82 47.70
C GLU A 187 13.14 9.92 46.84
N ILE A 188 12.40 10.87 47.43
CA ILE A 188 11.83 12.01 46.70
C ILE A 188 12.93 12.90 46.11
N LEU A 189 13.95 13.25 46.92
CA LEU A 189 15.05 14.09 46.44
C LEU A 189 15.92 13.38 45.39
N LYS A 190 16.20 12.10 45.57
CA LYS A 190 16.95 11.26 44.62
C LYS A 190 16.23 11.12 43.28
N SER A 191 14.92 10.87 43.31
CA SER A 191 14.07 10.80 42.13
C SER A 191 14.06 12.12 41.36
N MET A 192 13.82 13.24 42.05
CA MET A 192 13.82 14.58 41.44
C MET A 192 15.21 15.00 40.92
N LEU A 193 16.29 14.71 41.66
CA LEU A 193 17.66 15.00 41.24
C LEU A 193 18.03 14.21 39.97
N SER A 194 17.66 12.92 39.91
CA SER A 194 17.87 12.09 38.72
C SER A 194 17.07 12.59 37.50
N PHE A 195 15.90 13.20 37.72
CA PHE A 195 15.10 13.82 36.66
C PHE A 195 15.74 15.14 36.17
N MET A 196 16.23 15.98 37.08
CA MET A 196 16.94 17.22 36.73
C MET A 196 18.25 16.95 35.96
N TYR A 197 19.01 15.91 36.32
CA TYR A 197 20.19 15.52 35.55
C TYR A 197 19.86 15.01 34.15
N ALA A 198 18.71 14.34 33.96
CA ALA A 198 18.27 13.94 32.62
C ALA A 198 17.93 15.16 31.74
N HIS A 199 17.27 16.18 32.30
CA HIS A 199 17.04 17.45 31.61
C HIS A 199 18.35 18.19 31.28
N LEU A 200 19.31 18.24 32.22
CA LEU A 200 20.61 18.88 31.98
C LEU A 200 21.36 18.20 30.82
N ALA A 201 21.41 16.86 30.80
CA ALA A 201 22.06 16.11 29.72
C ALA A 201 21.38 16.36 28.37
N PHE A 202 20.04 16.35 28.32
CA PHE A 202 19.26 16.64 27.11
C PHE A 202 19.55 18.04 26.55
N PHE A 203 19.55 19.07 27.39
CA PHE A 203 19.82 20.44 26.92
C PHE A 203 21.28 20.64 26.49
N HIS A 204 22.24 19.96 27.13
CA HIS A 204 23.64 19.98 26.71
C HIS A 204 23.82 19.33 25.33
N GLN A 205 23.30 18.11 25.15
CA GLN A 205 23.36 17.36 23.89
C GLN A 205 22.68 18.12 22.74
N GLY A 206 21.52 18.73 22.99
CA GLY A 206 20.84 19.58 22.02
C GLY A 206 21.62 20.85 21.67
N TYR A 207 22.25 21.49 22.65
CA TYR A 207 23.11 22.67 22.42
C TYR A 207 24.31 22.32 21.54
N ASP A 208 25.08 21.28 21.90
CA ASP A 208 26.28 20.86 21.18
C ASP A 208 25.96 20.59 19.69
N LEU A 209 24.90 19.82 19.43
CA LEU A 209 24.41 19.48 18.08
C LEU A 209 24.05 20.71 17.24
N PHE A 210 23.41 21.72 17.82
CA PHE A 210 23.07 22.94 17.08
C PHE A 210 24.26 23.91 16.95
N SER A 211 25.22 23.91 17.89
CA SER A 211 26.48 24.64 17.74
C SER A 211 27.38 24.04 16.64
N GLU A 212 27.39 22.72 16.45
CA GLU A 212 28.07 22.08 15.31
C GLU A 212 27.39 22.37 13.96
N LEU A 213 26.06 22.61 13.97
CA LEU A 213 25.28 22.95 12.77
C LEU A 213 25.38 24.44 12.39
N GLU A 214 25.60 25.34 13.35
CA GLU A 214 25.60 26.80 13.17
C GLU A 214 26.51 27.31 12.03
N PRO A 215 27.77 26.85 11.87
CA PRO A 215 28.63 27.30 10.77
C PRO A 215 28.07 26.95 9.39
N TYR A 216 27.41 25.79 9.28
CA TYR A 216 26.79 25.35 8.05
C TYR A 216 25.53 26.16 7.70
N MET A 217 24.74 26.55 8.71
CA MET A 217 23.58 27.43 8.51
C MET A 217 23.99 28.83 8.01
N LYS A 218 25.14 29.35 8.48
CA LYS A 218 25.71 30.62 8.01
C LYS A 218 26.20 30.54 6.57
N GLU A 219 26.91 29.47 6.21
CA GLU A 219 27.34 29.19 4.84
C GLU A 219 26.15 29.06 3.87
N LEU A 220 25.13 28.28 4.23
CA LEU A 220 23.92 28.15 3.42
C LEU A 220 23.15 29.48 3.27
N GLY A 221 23.16 30.33 4.29
CA GLY A 221 22.60 31.68 4.21
C GLY A 221 23.28 32.53 3.14
N ALA A 222 24.61 32.55 3.10
CA ALA A 222 25.37 33.26 2.08
C ALA A 222 25.14 32.70 0.65
N GLN A 223 24.98 31.38 0.53
CA GLN A 223 24.63 30.74 -0.74
C GLN A 223 23.21 31.13 -1.19
N LEU A 224 22.25 31.23 -0.28
CA LEU A 224 20.88 31.67 -0.58
C LEU A 224 20.84 33.13 -1.04
N ASP A 225 21.57 34.04 -0.38
CA ASP A 225 21.68 35.45 -0.81
C ASP A 225 22.24 35.56 -2.24
N GLN A 226 23.27 34.77 -2.57
CA GLN A 226 23.82 34.72 -3.93
C GLN A 226 22.82 34.19 -4.96
N LEU A 227 22.10 33.11 -4.65
CA LEU A 227 21.05 32.55 -5.52
C LEU A 227 19.92 33.56 -5.80
N VAL A 228 19.55 34.38 -4.81
CA VAL A 228 18.56 35.47 -4.99
C VAL A 228 19.09 36.56 -5.95
N VAL A 229 20.37 36.93 -5.84
CA VAL A 229 21.00 37.90 -6.77
C VAL A 229 21.03 37.35 -8.20
N ASP A 230 21.44 36.09 -8.38
CA ASP A 230 21.49 35.47 -9.71
C ASP A 230 20.10 35.29 -10.32
N ALA A 231 19.09 34.89 -9.54
CA ALA A 231 17.70 34.80 -10.03
C ALA A 231 17.15 36.16 -10.51
N VAL A 232 17.49 37.27 -9.83
CA VAL A 232 17.12 38.63 -10.26
C VAL A 232 17.84 39.03 -11.56
N LYS A 233 19.10 38.64 -11.71
CA LYS A 233 19.88 38.86 -12.94
C LYS A 233 19.32 38.04 -14.12
N GLU A 234 19.08 36.75 -13.94
CA GLU A 234 18.51 35.88 -14.97
C GLU A 234 17.13 36.37 -15.43
N LYS A 235 16.26 36.75 -14.48
CA LYS A 235 14.97 37.35 -14.79
C LYS A 235 15.13 38.57 -15.70
N ARG A 236 16.03 39.50 -15.37
CA ARG A 236 16.28 40.72 -16.16
C ARG A 236 16.79 40.38 -17.56
N GLU A 237 17.67 39.38 -17.70
CA GLU A 237 18.11 38.91 -19.01
C GLU A 237 16.99 38.25 -19.82
N MET A 238 16.10 37.49 -19.19
CA MET A 238 14.92 36.89 -19.84
C MET A 238 13.92 37.95 -20.31
N GLU A 239 13.67 38.99 -19.50
CA GLU A 239 12.84 40.14 -19.88
C GLU A 239 13.43 40.90 -21.09
N GLN A 240 14.75 41.06 -21.14
CA GLN A 240 15.45 41.64 -22.31
C GLN A 240 15.36 40.75 -23.55
N LYS A 241 15.56 39.42 -23.40
CA LYS A 241 15.41 38.43 -24.49
C LYS A 241 13.98 38.45 -25.04
N HIS A 242 12.96 38.47 -24.17
CA HIS A 242 11.55 38.59 -24.54
C HIS A 242 11.25 39.86 -25.35
N SER A 243 11.67 41.03 -24.85
CA SER A 243 11.50 42.32 -25.55
C SER A 243 12.18 42.32 -26.93
N THR A 244 13.37 41.72 -27.04
CA THR A 244 14.13 41.61 -28.28
C THR A 244 13.47 40.70 -29.32
N ILE A 245 12.78 39.64 -28.89
CA ILE A 245 12.01 38.76 -29.78
C ILE A 245 10.71 39.46 -30.22
N GLN A 246 9.99 40.08 -29.28
CA GLN A 246 8.76 40.82 -29.56
C GLN A 246 8.97 41.93 -30.62
N GLN A 247 10.12 42.60 -30.61
CA GLN A 247 10.47 43.61 -31.63
C GLN A 247 10.76 43.02 -33.02
N LYS A 248 11.11 41.73 -33.13
CA LYS A 248 11.39 41.06 -34.41
C LYS A 248 10.13 40.56 -35.08
N ASP A 249 9.24 39.92 -34.33
CA ASP A 249 8.07 39.22 -34.89
C ASP A 249 7.10 40.19 -35.62
N PHE A 250 6.94 41.43 -35.13
CA PHE A 250 6.14 42.46 -35.82
C PHE A 250 6.74 42.95 -37.16
N SER A 251 7.97 42.56 -37.51
CA SER A 251 8.66 43.00 -38.73
C SER A 251 8.78 41.92 -39.81
N ASN A 252 8.45 40.65 -39.51
CA ASN A 252 8.79 39.52 -40.37
C ASN A 252 7.76 38.38 -40.31
N ASP A 253 6.65 38.53 -41.05
CA ASP A 253 5.70 37.45 -41.36
C ASP A 253 6.32 36.40 -42.33
N ASP A 254 7.50 36.69 -42.89
CA ASP A 254 8.39 35.69 -43.49
C ASP A 254 9.28 35.03 -42.43
N ALA A 255 8.68 34.15 -41.63
CA ALA A 255 9.44 33.15 -40.88
C ALA A 255 10.28 32.32 -41.88
N LYS A 256 11.63 32.47 -41.81
CA LYS A 256 12.61 31.91 -42.75
C LYS A 256 12.25 30.51 -43.25
N LEU A 257 11.85 30.41 -44.52
CA LEU A 257 11.53 29.15 -45.20
C LEU A 257 12.80 28.40 -45.64
N GLU A 258 13.74 28.25 -44.70
CA GLU A 258 15.03 27.61 -44.90
C GLU A 258 14.91 26.11 -44.68
N TYR A 259 14.51 25.39 -45.73
CA TYR A 259 14.74 23.94 -45.81
C TYR A 259 16.23 23.70 -46.10
N ASN A 260 16.89 22.84 -45.33
CA ASN A 260 18.30 22.54 -45.50
C ASN A 260 18.49 21.03 -45.66
N VAL A 261 18.85 20.61 -46.87
CA VAL A 261 19.04 19.18 -47.22
C VAL A 261 20.25 18.58 -46.48
N ASP A 262 21.22 19.41 -46.13
CA ASP A 262 22.47 19.04 -45.47
C ASP A 262 22.47 19.42 -43.98
N ALA A 263 21.29 19.48 -43.35
CA ALA A 263 21.15 19.84 -41.94
C ALA A 263 21.80 18.81 -41.01
N ALA A 264 22.65 19.26 -40.08
CA ALA A 264 23.43 18.41 -39.19
C ALA A 264 22.61 17.57 -38.18
N ASN A 265 21.29 17.79 -38.10
CA ASN A 265 20.33 16.98 -37.33
C ASN A 265 19.59 15.93 -38.17
N GLY A 266 19.82 15.86 -39.50
CA GLY A 266 19.13 14.95 -40.42
C GLY A 266 17.68 15.35 -40.76
N ILE A 267 17.21 16.53 -40.35
CA ILE A 267 15.84 17.01 -40.59
C ILE A 267 15.88 18.10 -41.67
N VAL A 268 15.35 17.77 -42.85
CA VAL A 268 15.40 18.66 -44.04
C VAL A 268 14.41 19.81 -43.95
N MET A 269 13.23 19.54 -43.39
CA MET A 269 12.17 20.52 -43.12
C MET A 269 11.23 19.95 -42.06
N GLU A 270 10.71 20.81 -41.18
CA GLU A 270 9.63 20.47 -40.25
C GLU A 270 8.60 21.61 -40.12
N GLY A 271 7.42 21.31 -39.59
CA GLY A 271 6.35 22.29 -39.40
C GLY A 271 4.94 21.70 -39.38
N TYR A 272 3.93 22.54 -39.19
CA TYR A 272 2.53 22.10 -39.21
C TYR A 272 1.97 21.95 -40.63
N LEU A 273 1.27 20.83 -40.87
CA LEU A 273 0.40 20.62 -42.03
C LEU A 273 -0.91 19.95 -41.60
N PHE A 274 -1.97 20.11 -42.40
CA PHE A 274 -3.21 19.34 -42.28
C PHE A 274 -3.17 18.09 -43.17
N LYS A 275 -3.59 16.94 -42.64
CA LYS A 275 -3.67 15.66 -43.39
C LYS A 275 -5.12 15.26 -43.67
N ARG A 276 -5.44 14.83 -44.89
CA ARG A 276 -6.73 14.18 -45.19
C ARG A 276 -6.80 12.76 -44.60
N ALA A 277 -7.98 12.37 -44.10
CA ALA A 277 -8.25 10.99 -43.70
C ALA A 277 -8.20 10.03 -44.91
N SER A 278 -7.81 8.78 -44.66
CA SER A 278 -7.67 7.73 -45.68
C SER A 278 -8.86 6.76 -45.74
N ASN A 279 -9.82 6.91 -44.84
CA ASN A 279 -11.05 6.10 -44.76
C ASN A 279 -12.00 6.38 -45.94
N ALA A 280 -12.96 5.47 -46.18
CA ALA A 280 -13.94 5.57 -47.28
C ALA A 280 -14.68 6.93 -47.31
N PHE A 281 -15.07 7.43 -46.12
CA PHE A 281 -15.48 8.82 -45.95
C PHE A 281 -14.22 9.71 -45.93
N LYS A 282 -13.90 10.32 -47.08
CA LYS A 282 -12.70 11.15 -47.33
C LYS A 282 -12.72 12.52 -46.63
N THR A 283 -13.23 12.60 -45.41
CA THR A 283 -13.51 13.85 -44.70
C THR A 283 -12.26 14.56 -44.19
N TRP A 284 -12.12 15.84 -44.59
CA TRP A 284 -11.24 16.81 -43.94
C TRP A 284 -11.77 17.31 -42.58
N ASN A 285 -12.98 16.89 -42.19
CA ASN A 285 -13.67 17.34 -40.99
C ASN A 285 -13.91 16.16 -40.02
N ARG A 286 -13.00 15.96 -39.05
CA ARG A 286 -13.37 15.31 -37.77
C ARG A 286 -13.95 16.36 -36.83
N LYS A 287 -14.72 15.95 -35.81
CA LYS A 287 -15.43 16.84 -34.85
C LYS A 287 -14.55 17.82 -34.03
N LYS A 288 -13.22 17.83 -34.22
CA LYS A 288 -12.28 18.79 -33.61
C LYS A 288 -11.18 19.15 -34.64
N PRO A 289 -10.83 20.44 -34.87
CA PRO A 289 -9.82 20.84 -35.86
C PRO A 289 -8.44 20.19 -35.64
N ASP A 290 -8.01 20.10 -34.38
CA ASP A 290 -6.71 19.53 -33.98
C ASP A 290 -6.56 18.05 -34.34
N HIS A 291 -7.65 17.35 -34.66
CA HIS A 291 -7.56 15.97 -35.10
C HIS A 291 -7.04 15.80 -36.54
N ASN A 292 -6.84 16.87 -37.32
CA ASN A 292 -6.26 16.78 -38.67
C ASN A 292 -4.95 17.58 -38.88
N ARG A 293 -4.61 18.57 -38.05
CA ARG A 293 -3.30 19.26 -38.08
C ARG A 293 -2.22 18.42 -37.36
N ARG A 294 -1.02 18.31 -37.90
CA ARG A 294 0.11 17.55 -37.31
C ARG A 294 1.43 18.29 -37.50
N TRP A 295 2.39 18.04 -36.62
CA TRP A 295 3.79 18.39 -36.88
C TRP A 295 4.35 17.32 -37.82
N PHE A 296 4.78 17.73 -39.01
CA PHE A 296 5.47 16.87 -39.97
C PHE A 296 6.97 17.16 -39.91
N SER A 297 7.78 16.13 -40.16
CA SER A 297 9.21 16.29 -40.46
C SER A 297 9.60 15.42 -41.65
N ILE A 298 10.57 15.91 -42.43
CA ILE A 298 11.27 15.14 -43.45
C ILE A 298 12.63 14.77 -42.89
N GLN A 299 12.87 13.49 -42.66
CA GLN A 299 14.07 12.99 -41.99
C GLN A 299 14.47 11.63 -42.56
N ASN A 300 15.77 11.41 -42.79
CA ASN A 300 16.32 10.13 -43.28
C ASN A 300 15.56 9.54 -44.49
N ASN A 301 15.24 10.36 -45.49
CA ASN A 301 14.43 10.01 -46.68
C ASN A 301 13.00 9.52 -46.39
N GLN A 302 12.47 9.75 -45.19
CA GLN A 302 11.09 9.45 -44.80
C GLN A 302 10.28 10.73 -44.60
N LEU A 303 8.97 10.64 -44.83
CA LEU A 303 8.00 11.66 -44.39
C LEU A 303 7.24 11.11 -43.19
N VAL A 304 7.35 11.79 -42.04
CA VAL A 304 6.73 11.36 -40.79
C VAL A 304 5.87 12.47 -40.18
N TYR A 305 4.97 12.13 -39.26
CA TYR A 305 4.29 13.13 -38.43
C TYR A 305 4.20 12.73 -36.95
N GLN A 306 4.08 13.72 -36.08
CA GLN A 306 3.72 13.58 -34.66
C GLN A 306 2.37 14.27 -34.39
N LYS A 307 1.60 13.77 -33.40
CA LYS A 307 0.35 14.43 -32.95
C LYS A 307 0.62 15.37 -31.75
N LYS A 308 1.64 15.05 -30.95
CA LYS A 308 2.22 15.86 -29.87
C LYS A 308 3.74 15.73 -29.87
N PHE A 309 4.45 16.70 -29.29
CA PHE A 309 5.91 16.81 -29.22
C PHE A 309 6.68 15.60 -28.62
N LYS A 310 5.99 14.67 -27.93
CA LYS A 310 6.59 13.44 -27.36
C LYS A 310 5.95 12.15 -27.90
N ASP A 311 5.17 12.23 -28.98
CA ASP A 311 4.68 11.02 -29.66
C ASP A 311 5.78 10.42 -30.54
N ASN A 312 5.83 9.09 -30.66
CA ASN A 312 6.68 8.44 -31.66
C ASN A 312 6.25 8.88 -33.08
N PRO A 313 7.20 9.27 -33.96
CA PRO A 313 6.88 9.73 -35.31
C PRO A 313 6.18 8.63 -36.11
N THR A 314 4.96 8.91 -36.56
CA THR A 314 4.20 8.01 -37.44
C THR A 314 4.70 8.18 -38.86
N ILE A 315 5.28 7.12 -39.42
CA ILE A 315 5.77 7.11 -40.80
C ILE A 315 4.58 7.16 -41.77
N VAL A 316 4.56 8.18 -42.62
CA VAL A 316 3.56 8.37 -43.69
C VAL A 316 4.06 7.74 -44.98
N VAL A 317 5.35 7.94 -45.25
CA VAL A 317 6.08 7.39 -46.39
C VAL A 317 7.39 6.81 -45.87
N GLU A 318 7.55 5.50 -46.07
CA GLU A 318 8.71 4.72 -45.60
C GLU A 318 9.97 4.94 -46.45
N ASP A 319 9.80 5.31 -47.72
CA ASP A 319 10.87 5.65 -48.66
C ASP A 319 10.39 6.69 -49.67
N LEU A 320 10.93 7.91 -49.61
CA LEU A 320 10.60 8.99 -50.55
C LEU A 320 11.10 8.71 -51.98
N ARG A 321 12.10 7.85 -52.22
CA ARG A 321 12.64 7.59 -53.57
C ARG A 321 11.55 7.15 -54.55
N LEU A 322 10.63 6.32 -54.08
CA LEU A 322 9.55 5.75 -54.89
C LEU A 322 8.32 6.69 -55.01
N CYS A 323 8.42 7.95 -54.56
CA CYS A 323 7.30 8.86 -54.47
C CYS A 323 7.31 9.98 -55.52
N THR A 324 6.13 10.52 -55.80
CA THR A 324 5.94 11.73 -56.61
C THR A 324 5.08 12.75 -55.85
N VAL A 325 5.36 14.04 -56.04
CA VAL A 325 4.59 15.14 -55.44
C VAL A 325 3.74 15.80 -56.51
N LYS A 326 2.43 15.84 -56.31
CA LYS A 326 1.45 16.39 -57.24
C LYS A 326 0.78 17.64 -56.68
N HIS A 327 0.42 18.55 -57.58
CA HIS A 327 -0.50 19.64 -57.31
C HIS A 327 -1.94 19.09 -57.28
N CYS A 328 -2.77 19.60 -56.36
CA CYS A 328 -4.17 19.19 -56.23
C CYS A 328 -5.07 20.37 -56.52
N GLU A 329 -5.39 20.57 -57.79
CA GLU A 329 -6.26 21.67 -58.24
C GLU A 329 -7.74 21.25 -58.19
N ASP A 330 -8.06 19.97 -58.41
CA ASP A 330 -9.40 19.38 -58.35
C ASP A 330 -9.96 19.17 -56.91
N ILE A 331 -9.48 19.91 -55.92
CA ILE A 331 -9.90 19.79 -54.51
C ILE A 331 -10.33 21.15 -53.98
N GLU A 332 -11.54 21.23 -53.41
CA GLU A 332 -12.21 22.44 -52.88
C GLU A 332 -11.40 23.25 -51.84
N ARG A 333 -10.26 22.73 -51.36
CA ARG A 333 -9.43 23.36 -50.33
C ARG A 333 -8.16 23.95 -50.91
N ARG A 334 -8.00 25.27 -50.72
CA ARG A 334 -6.77 26.00 -51.03
C ARG A 334 -5.55 25.37 -50.35
N PHE A 335 -4.43 25.47 -51.05
CA PHE A 335 -3.09 25.07 -50.62
C PHE A 335 -2.87 23.55 -50.40
N CYS A 336 -3.66 22.70 -51.07
CA CYS A 336 -3.45 21.25 -51.05
C CYS A 336 -2.30 20.78 -51.97
N PHE A 337 -1.67 19.67 -51.60
CA PHE A 337 -0.75 18.89 -52.43
C PHE A 337 -0.81 17.41 -52.05
N GLU A 338 -0.42 16.52 -52.95
CA GLU A 338 -0.46 15.07 -52.74
C GLU A 338 0.93 14.46 -52.88
N VAL A 339 1.30 13.60 -51.92
CA VAL A 339 2.49 12.74 -52.00
C VAL A 339 2.01 11.32 -52.29
N VAL A 340 2.32 10.83 -53.49
CA VAL A 340 1.93 9.51 -54.00
C VAL A 340 3.12 8.56 -53.89
N SER A 341 2.97 7.46 -53.13
CA SER A 341 3.87 6.31 -53.15
C SER A 341 3.23 5.12 -53.88
N PRO A 342 3.96 4.01 -54.14
CA PRO A 342 3.40 2.83 -54.81
C PRO A 342 2.30 2.12 -54.02
N THR A 343 2.22 2.34 -52.70
CA THR A 343 1.28 1.63 -51.80
C THR A 343 0.30 2.56 -51.08
N LYS A 344 0.60 3.85 -50.99
CA LYS A 344 -0.16 4.85 -50.21
C LYS A 344 -0.17 6.18 -50.95
N SER A 345 -1.33 6.85 -51.01
CA SER A 345 -1.40 8.28 -51.38
C SER A 345 -1.82 9.13 -50.19
N CYS A 346 -1.14 10.26 -49.98
CA CYS A 346 -1.36 11.15 -48.85
C CYS A 346 -1.59 12.59 -49.34
N ILE A 347 -2.80 13.11 -49.13
CA ILE A 347 -3.10 14.52 -49.42
C ILE A 347 -2.91 15.36 -48.16
N LEU A 348 -2.09 16.41 -48.32
CA LEU A 348 -1.68 17.36 -47.31
C LEU A 348 -2.15 18.76 -47.71
N GLN A 349 -2.28 19.65 -46.73
CA GLN A 349 -2.64 21.06 -46.92
C GLN A 349 -1.74 21.93 -46.04
N ALA A 350 -1.15 22.96 -46.63
CA ALA A 350 -0.33 23.95 -45.95
C ALA A 350 -1.15 25.21 -45.58
N ASP A 351 -0.64 26.00 -44.64
CA ASP A 351 -1.35 27.19 -44.13
C ASP A 351 -1.25 28.41 -45.07
N SER A 352 -0.26 28.44 -45.98
CA SER A 352 -0.11 29.50 -47.00
C SER A 352 0.47 28.97 -48.32
N GLU A 353 0.34 29.73 -49.40
CA GLU A 353 0.94 29.37 -50.70
C GLU A 353 2.48 29.35 -50.66
N LYS A 354 3.11 30.28 -49.92
CA LYS A 354 4.56 30.26 -49.67
C LYS A 354 4.99 28.95 -49.00
N LEU A 355 4.28 28.53 -47.94
CA LEU A 355 4.52 27.27 -47.24
C LEU A 355 4.28 26.06 -48.15
N ARG A 356 3.20 26.05 -48.95
CA ARG A 356 2.92 24.97 -49.91
C ARG A 356 4.08 24.78 -50.89
N GLN A 357 4.58 25.87 -51.47
CA GLN A 357 5.71 25.81 -52.41
C GLN A 357 7.01 25.37 -51.72
N ALA A 358 7.27 25.82 -50.49
CA ALA A 358 8.42 25.38 -49.70
C ALA A 358 8.36 23.87 -49.41
N TRP A 359 7.22 23.36 -48.90
CA TRP A 359 7.02 21.93 -48.64
C TRP A 359 7.13 21.07 -49.89
N ILE A 360 6.56 21.48 -51.03
CA ILE A 360 6.71 20.77 -52.30
C ILE A 360 8.17 20.72 -52.74
N LYS A 361 8.90 21.85 -52.68
CA LYS A 361 10.32 21.93 -53.02
C LYS A 361 11.19 21.08 -52.09
N ALA A 362 10.93 21.10 -50.79
CA ALA A 362 11.67 20.29 -49.82
C ALA A 362 11.47 18.79 -50.07
N VAL A 363 10.23 18.32 -50.25
CA VAL A 363 9.96 16.90 -50.57
C VAL A 363 10.59 16.52 -51.92
N GLN A 364 10.48 17.36 -52.95
CA GLN A 364 11.14 17.12 -54.25
C GLN A 364 12.68 17.06 -54.13
N ALA A 365 13.29 17.92 -53.30
CA ALA A 365 14.72 17.91 -53.05
C ALA A 365 15.17 16.64 -52.31
N SER A 366 14.42 16.19 -51.30
CA SER A 366 14.67 14.94 -50.59
C SER A 366 14.52 13.71 -51.51
N ILE A 367 13.49 13.67 -52.36
CA ILE A 367 13.35 12.64 -53.40
C ILE A 367 14.61 12.62 -54.28
N ALA A 368 15.07 13.78 -54.77
CA ALA A 368 16.25 13.88 -55.62
C ALA A 368 17.56 13.51 -54.90
N THR A 369 17.73 13.81 -53.61
CA THR A 369 18.88 13.34 -52.82
C THR A 369 18.86 11.83 -52.65
N ALA A 370 17.72 11.26 -52.29
CA ALA A 370 17.59 9.83 -52.06
C ALA A 370 17.82 9.01 -53.35
N TYR A 371 17.55 9.58 -54.54
CA TYR A 371 17.98 9.00 -55.82
C TYR A 371 19.50 9.03 -56.05
N ARG A 372 20.21 10.07 -55.56
CA ARG A 372 21.67 10.24 -55.72
C ARG A 372 22.49 9.29 -54.84
N GLU A 373 21.99 8.89 -53.69
CA GLU A 373 22.70 8.00 -52.76
C GLU A 373 22.98 6.60 -53.34
N LYS A 374 22.32 6.21 -54.44
CA LYS A 374 22.50 4.91 -55.10
C LYS A 374 23.80 4.77 -55.91
N GLY A 375 24.85 5.48 -55.51
CA GLY A 375 26.14 5.57 -56.22
C GLY A 375 27.37 5.06 -55.46
N SER A 376 27.28 4.76 -54.16
CA SER A 376 28.45 4.50 -53.31
C SER A 376 28.29 3.35 -52.30
N GLU A 377 27.73 2.21 -52.71
CA GLU A 377 27.90 0.94 -51.98
C GLU A 377 29.17 0.22 -52.44
N SER A 378 30.33 0.79 -52.09
CA SER A 378 31.66 0.17 -52.19
C SER A 378 32.66 0.89 -51.26
N GLU A 379 33.39 0.13 -50.45
CA GLU A 379 34.43 0.57 -49.50
C GLU A 379 34.03 1.61 -48.42
N ALA A 380 33.39 1.12 -47.35
CA ALA A 380 33.39 1.80 -46.04
C ALA A 380 33.57 0.84 -44.84
N ASP A 381 33.94 -0.43 -45.07
CA ASP A 381 34.13 -1.44 -44.01
C ASP A 381 35.62 -1.72 -43.75
N ARG A 382 36.31 -0.76 -43.11
CA ARG A 382 37.59 -0.97 -42.41
C ARG A 382 38.09 0.26 -41.64
N LYS A 383 38.55 0.00 -40.42
CA LYS A 383 39.11 0.95 -39.41
C LYS A 383 38.03 1.81 -38.74
N SER A 384 38.08 2.09 -37.43
CA SER A 384 39.12 1.79 -36.43
C SER A 384 38.55 1.29 -35.11
N SER A 385 39.10 0.19 -34.60
CA SER A 385 39.09 -0.16 -33.17
C SER A 385 40.38 0.36 -32.49
N SER A 386 40.42 0.33 -31.15
CA SER A 386 41.41 0.94 -30.23
C SER A 386 41.02 2.36 -29.76
N SER A 387 40.97 2.69 -28.45
CA SER A 387 41.20 1.83 -27.27
C SER A 387 40.72 2.45 -25.94
N THR A 388 40.26 1.58 -25.04
CA THR A 388 40.37 1.64 -23.56
C THR A 388 40.00 2.91 -22.78
N GLY A 389 39.02 2.77 -21.88
CA GLY A 389 38.75 3.72 -20.78
C GLY A 389 37.86 3.07 -19.72
N SER A 390 38.45 2.23 -18.85
CA SER A 390 37.71 1.44 -17.85
C SER A 390 37.49 2.19 -16.53
N VAL A 391 36.24 2.27 -16.07
CA VAL A 391 35.90 2.36 -14.63
C VAL A 391 34.62 1.55 -14.40
N GLU A 392 34.53 0.87 -13.25
CA GLU A 392 33.34 0.12 -12.82
C GLU A 392 32.26 1.04 -12.25
N SER A 393 30.99 0.64 -12.30
CA SER A 393 30.04 0.97 -11.23
C SER A 393 28.88 -0.02 -11.18
N SER A 394 28.43 -0.32 -9.95
CA SER A 394 27.26 -1.15 -9.66
C SER A 394 25.96 -0.42 -10.02
N GLY A 395 24.95 -1.17 -10.46
CA GLY A 395 23.71 -0.59 -10.98
C GLY A 395 22.60 -0.35 -9.95
N GLU A 396 21.75 0.63 -10.24
CA GLU A 396 20.37 0.71 -9.75
C GLU A 396 19.40 0.68 -10.94
N VAL A 397 18.39 -0.18 -10.89
CA VAL A 397 17.35 -0.25 -11.93
C VAL A 397 16.21 0.69 -11.59
N LYS A 398 16.30 1.95 -12.03
CA LYS A 398 15.15 2.88 -12.00
C LYS A 398 14.21 2.58 -13.17
N GLU A 399 13.02 2.10 -12.87
CA GLU A 399 11.96 1.76 -13.83
C GLU A 399 11.53 2.98 -14.66
N LYS A 400 11.96 3.03 -15.92
CA LYS A 400 11.34 3.90 -16.94
C LYS A 400 10.28 3.08 -17.66
N LEU A 401 9.02 3.51 -17.61
CA LEU A 401 7.90 2.81 -18.23
C LEU A 401 7.92 2.96 -19.78
N VAL A 402 8.70 2.14 -20.48
CA VAL A 402 8.88 2.19 -21.94
C VAL A 402 7.64 1.66 -22.66
N LYS A 403 6.67 2.54 -22.96
CA LYS A 403 5.55 2.23 -23.85
C LYS A 403 6.00 2.15 -25.31
N GLY A 404 6.58 1.01 -25.64
CA GLY A 404 7.09 0.61 -26.95
C GLY A 404 7.66 -0.82 -26.95
N GLU A 405 7.91 -1.39 -25.77
CA GLU A 405 8.35 -2.79 -25.63
C GLU A 405 7.31 -3.77 -26.18
N SER A 406 7.81 -4.73 -26.97
CA SER A 406 7.05 -5.89 -27.44
C SER A 406 6.57 -6.77 -26.29
N ALA A 407 5.51 -7.55 -26.51
CA ALA A 407 5.01 -8.53 -25.54
C ALA A 407 6.12 -9.47 -25.07
N LEU A 408 6.95 -9.93 -26.02
CA LEU A 408 8.20 -10.63 -25.80
C LEU A 408 9.11 -9.98 -24.74
N GLN A 409 9.51 -8.71 -24.93
CA GLN A 409 10.42 -8.03 -23.99
C GLN A 409 9.80 -7.95 -22.60
N ARG A 410 8.55 -7.48 -22.50
CA ARG A 410 7.83 -7.30 -21.22
C ARG A 410 7.66 -8.59 -20.43
N VAL A 411 7.54 -9.74 -21.10
CA VAL A 411 7.40 -11.05 -20.46
C VAL A 411 8.78 -11.68 -20.17
N GLN A 412 9.79 -11.46 -21.01
CA GLN A 412 11.15 -11.97 -20.79
C GLN A 412 11.88 -11.31 -19.61
N CYS A 413 11.51 -10.09 -19.21
CA CYS A 413 12.07 -9.42 -18.02
C CYS A 413 11.65 -10.03 -16.66
N ILE A 414 10.68 -10.94 -16.63
CA ILE A 414 10.18 -11.57 -15.39
C ILE A 414 11.10 -12.73 -14.97
N ALA A 415 11.20 -12.97 -13.66
CA ALA A 415 12.02 -14.03 -13.06
C ALA A 415 11.77 -15.41 -13.71
N GLY A 416 12.86 -15.99 -14.24
CA GLY A 416 12.87 -17.28 -14.94
C GLY A 416 12.41 -17.25 -16.40
N ASN A 417 11.81 -16.16 -16.89
CA ASN A 417 11.21 -16.12 -18.24
C ASN A 417 12.22 -15.99 -19.37
N THR A 418 13.50 -15.72 -19.06
CA THR A 418 14.64 -15.71 -20.00
C THR A 418 14.99 -17.10 -20.56
N SER A 419 14.52 -18.17 -19.91
CA SER A 419 14.71 -19.56 -20.31
C SER A 419 13.39 -20.32 -20.32
N CYS A 420 13.23 -21.28 -21.23
CA CYS A 420 12.04 -22.12 -21.34
C CYS A 420 11.70 -22.84 -20.03
N CYS A 421 10.45 -22.73 -19.59
CA CYS A 421 9.97 -23.23 -18.30
C CYS A 421 10.33 -24.70 -18.01
N ASP A 422 10.32 -25.57 -19.04
CA ASP A 422 10.43 -27.02 -18.87
C ASP A 422 11.81 -27.61 -19.22
N CYS A 423 12.53 -27.02 -20.18
CA CYS A 423 13.80 -27.56 -20.68
C CYS A 423 15.00 -26.61 -20.56
N GLY A 424 14.81 -25.41 -20.01
CA GLY A 424 15.88 -24.44 -19.77
C GLY A 424 16.55 -23.86 -21.02
N LEU A 425 16.04 -24.11 -22.22
CA LEU A 425 16.55 -23.47 -23.44
C LEU A 425 16.31 -21.96 -23.37
N ALA A 426 17.38 -21.17 -23.53
CA ALA A 426 17.31 -19.71 -23.51
C ALA A 426 16.41 -19.12 -24.60
N ASP A 427 15.99 -17.87 -24.41
CA ASP A 427 15.23 -17.06 -25.37
C ASP A 427 13.90 -17.68 -25.85
N PRO A 428 12.97 -18.04 -24.94
CA PRO A 428 11.66 -18.55 -25.31
C PRO A 428 10.81 -17.47 -26.00
N ARG A 429 10.24 -17.82 -27.17
CA ARG A 429 9.38 -16.93 -27.99
C ARG A 429 7.89 -17.33 -27.98
N TRP A 430 7.49 -18.25 -27.10
CA TRP A 430 6.10 -18.65 -26.87
C TRP A 430 5.75 -18.58 -25.40
N ALA A 431 4.47 -18.60 -25.08
CA ALA A 431 3.96 -18.61 -23.72
C ALA A 431 2.69 -19.47 -23.59
N SER A 432 2.40 -19.96 -22.39
CA SER A 432 1.12 -20.56 -22.04
C SER A 432 0.33 -19.63 -21.13
N ILE A 433 -0.77 -19.11 -21.64
CA ILE A 433 -1.46 -17.92 -21.10
C ILE A 433 -2.38 -18.21 -19.91
N ASN A 434 -2.70 -19.49 -19.67
CA ASN A 434 -3.41 -19.93 -18.46
C ASN A 434 -2.43 -20.36 -17.34
N LEU A 435 -1.19 -20.70 -17.69
CA LEU A 435 -0.17 -21.14 -16.74
C LEU A 435 0.78 -20.01 -16.31
N GLY A 436 0.91 -18.93 -17.08
CA GLY A 436 1.82 -17.82 -16.76
C GLY A 436 3.30 -18.11 -17.03
N ILE A 437 3.60 -18.92 -18.06
CA ILE A 437 4.95 -19.44 -18.35
C ILE A 437 5.43 -19.15 -19.78
N THR A 438 6.75 -19.06 -19.98
CA THR A 438 7.38 -18.95 -21.31
C THR A 438 8.00 -20.27 -21.77
N LEU A 439 7.91 -20.53 -23.08
CA LEU A 439 8.23 -21.81 -23.72
C LEU A 439 9.06 -21.62 -25.00
N CYS A 440 9.98 -22.54 -25.28
CA CYS A 440 10.65 -22.64 -26.58
C CYS A 440 9.73 -23.32 -27.62
N ILE A 441 10.15 -23.33 -28.89
CA ILE A 441 9.34 -23.87 -30.00
C ILE A 441 8.89 -25.32 -29.75
N GLU A 442 9.80 -26.17 -29.29
CA GLU A 442 9.57 -27.61 -29.08
C GLU A 442 8.62 -27.86 -27.90
N CYS A 443 8.88 -27.26 -26.74
CA CYS A 443 8.01 -27.37 -25.57
C CYS A 443 6.64 -26.73 -25.83
N SER A 444 6.56 -25.63 -26.57
CA SER A 444 5.27 -25.04 -26.96
C SER A 444 4.46 -25.98 -27.88
N GLY A 445 5.13 -26.72 -28.77
CA GLY A 445 4.52 -27.77 -29.58
C GLY A 445 3.99 -28.97 -28.77
N ILE A 446 4.67 -29.32 -27.67
CA ILE A 446 4.20 -30.33 -26.71
C ILE A 446 3.01 -29.81 -25.89
N HIS A 447 3.08 -28.57 -25.38
CA HIS A 447 1.96 -27.95 -24.67
C HIS A 447 0.69 -27.85 -25.54
N ARG A 448 0.84 -27.64 -26.86
CA ARG A 448 -0.29 -27.70 -27.80
C ARG A 448 -0.89 -29.12 -27.93
N SER A 449 -0.10 -30.20 -27.83
CA SER A 449 -0.63 -31.58 -27.90
C SER A 449 -1.25 -32.08 -26.59
N LEU A 450 -1.13 -31.35 -25.47
CA LEU A 450 -1.93 -31.60 -24.26
C LEU A 450 -3.39 -31.17 -24.42
N GLY A 451 -3.67 -30.20 -25.30
CA GLY A 451 -5.00 -29.61 -25.48
C GLY A 451 -5.28 -28.40 -24.57
N VAL A 452 -6.27 -27.60 -24.99
CA VAL A 452 -6.56 -26.26 -24.45
C VAL A 452 -7.07 -26.24 -23.00
N HIS A 453 -7.44 -27.39 -22.44
CA HIS A 453 -7.84 -27.54 -21.04
C HIS A 453 -6.64 -27.64 -20.08
N PHE A 454 -5.44 -27.97 -20.59
CA PHE A 454 -4.21 -27.97 -19.82
C PHE A 454 -3.34 -26.76 -20.15
N SER A 455 -3.23 -26.40 -21.43
CA SER A 455 -2.31 -25.34 -21.86
C SER A 455 -2.81 -24.56 -23.09
N LYS A 456 -2.89 -23.25 -22.96
CA LYS A 456 -3.32 -22.31 -24.01
C LYS A 456 -2.12 -21.56 -24.57
N VAL A 457 -1.53 -22.06 -25.66
CA VAL A 457 -0.26 -21.55 -26.20
C VAL A 457 -0.44 -20.37 -27.17
N ARG A 458 0.34 -19.31 -26.95
CA ARG A 458 0.52 -18.14 -27.83
C ARG A 458 1.99 -17.92 -28.17
N SER A 459 2.27 -17.20 -29.26
CA SER A 459 3.59 -16.66 -29.61
C SER A 459 3.75 -15.26 -29.03
N LEU A 460 4.92 -14.98 -28.45
CA LEU A 460 5.28 -13.65 -27.94
C LEU A 460 5.68 -12.66 -29.07
N THR A 461 5.84 -13.14 -30.30
CA THR A 461 6.31 -12.37 -31.47
C THR A 461 5.37 -12.37 -32.66
N LEU A 462 4.50 -13.37 -32.81
CA LEU A 462 3.60 -13.53 -33.97
C LEU A 462 2.11 -13.27 -33.66
N ASP A 463 1.67 -13.51 -32.43
CA ASP A 463 0.27 -13.28 -32.03
C ASP A 463 0.08 -11.83 -31.54
N THR A 464 -1.11 -11.28 -31.73
CA THR A 464 -1.52 -10.03 -31.04
C THR A 464 -1.91 -10.35 -29.59
N TRP A 465 -1.56 -9.46 -28.67
CA TRP A 465 -1.79 -9.64 -27.22
C TRP A 465 -2.75 -8.60 -26.65
N GLU A 466 -3.76 -9.07 -25.92
CA GLU A 466 -4.66 -8.22 -25.15
C GLU A 466 -3.93 -7.59 -23.95
N PRO A 467 -4.21 -6.32 -23.59
CA PRO A 467 -3.54 -5.63 -22.47
C PRO A 467 -3.65 -6.38 -21.13
N GLU A 468 -4.79 -7.00 -20.85
CA GLU A 468 -5.07 -7.76 -19.63
C GLU A 468 -4.22 -9.03 -19.57
N LEU A 469 -4.12 -9.72 -20.70
CA LEU A 469 -3.40 -10.98 -20.84
C LEU A 469 -1.89 -10.79 -20.80
N LEU A 470 -1.39 -9.71 -21.41
CA LEU A 470 0.00 -9.31 -21.29
C LEU A 470 0.34 -8.89 -19.85
N LYS A 471 -0.60 -8.27 -19.12
CA LYS A 471 -0.41 -7.94 -17.70
C LYS A 471 -0.36 -9.20 -16.82
N LEU A 472 -1.21 -10.20 -17.08
CA LEU A 472 -1.13 -11.52 -16.42
C LEU A 472 0.23 -12.18 -16.63
N MET A 473 0.77 -12.14 -17.86
CA MET A 473 2.12 -12.66 -18.16
C MET A 473 3.28 -11.82 -17.58
N CYS A 474 3.01 -10.66 -16.99
CA CYS A 474 3.98 -9.87 -16.22
C CYS A 474 3.85 -10.08 -14.70
N GLU A 475 2.73 -10.61 -14.20
CA GLU A 475 2.48 -10.88 -12.76
C GLU A 475 2.75 -12.35 -12.38
N LEU A 476 2.88 -13.26 -13.36
CA LEU A 476 3.36 -14.64 -13.20
C LEU A 476 4.64 -14.88 -14.03
N GLY A 477 5.46 -15.84 -13.59
CA GLY A 477 6.69 -16.22 -14.27
C GLY A 477 7.19 -17.62 -13.95
N ASN A 478 8.13 -18.11 -14.77
CA ASN A 478 8.63 -19.48 -14.73
C ASN A 478 9.20 -19.88 -13.37
N ASP A 479 9.87 -18.98 -12.64
CA ASP A 479 10.44 -19.33 -11.33
C ASP A 479 9.35 -19.62 -10.28
N VAL A 480 8.24 -18.86 -10.31
CA VAL A 480 7.06 -19.10 -9.45
C VAL A 480 6.39 -20.42 -9.82
N ILE A 481 6.14 -20.63 -11.12
CA ILE A 481 5.42 -21.82 -11.58
C ILE A 481 6.28 -23.08 -11.45
N ASN A 482 7.60 -23.00 -11.58
CA ASN A 482 8.51 -24.10 -11.24
C ASN A 482 8.56 -24.32 -9.72
N GLY A 483 8.55 -23.27 -8.90
CA GLY A 483 8.44 -23.39 -7.44
C GLY A 483 7.22 -24.22 -7.00
N ILE A 484 6.10 -24.10 -7.71
CA ILE A 484 4.85 -24.84 -7.47
C ILE A 484 4.88 -26.23 -8.13
N TYR A 485 5.08 -26.30 -9.45
CA TYR A 485 4.93 -27.52 -10.25
C TYR A 485 6.17 -28.42 -10.29
N GLU A 486 7.31 -27.96 -9.74
CA GLU A 486 8.54 -28.75 -9.61
C GLU A 486 9.00 -28.92 -8.13
N ALA A 487 8.15 -28.54 -7.16
CA ALA A 487 8.43 -28.50 -5.71
C ALA A 487 9.05 -29.79 -5.12
N LYS A 488 8.74 -30.96 -5.70
CA LYS A 488 9.27 -32.28 -5.30
C LYS A 488 10.28 -32.89 -6.30
N VAL A 489 10.63 -32.23 -7.42
CA VAL A 489 11.55 -32.78 -8.44
C VAL A 489 12.89 -33.21 -7.82
N GLN A 490 13.51 -32.34 -7.02
CA GLN A 490 14.77 -32.65 -6.32
C GLN A 490 14.60 -33.81 -5.30
N ARG A 491 13.47 -33.84 -4.56
CA ARG A 491 13.17 -34.87 -3.55
C ARG A 491 12.86 -36.24 -4.16
N ILE A 492 12.35 -36.29 -5.39
CA ILE A 492 12.06 -37.53 -6.14
C ILE A 492 13.28 -37.94 -7.00
N GLY A 493 14.33 -37.11 -7.10
CA GLY A 493 15.55 -37.39 -7.86
C GLY A 493 15.39 -37.32 -9.38
N VAL A 494 14.30 -36.74 -9.88
CA VAL A 494 14.04 -36.59 -11.33
C VAL A 494 14.92 -35.48 -11.88
N LYS A 495 15.63 -35.74 -12.98
CA LYS A 495 16.37 -34.68 -13.69
C LYS A 495 15.44 -33.96 -14.66
N LYS A 496 15.41 -32.63 -14.57
CA LYS A 496 14.72 -31.76 -15.53
C LYS A 496 15.38 -31.87 -16.91
N PRO A 497 14.61 -31.89 -18.02
CA PRO A 497 15.19 -31.99 -19.36
C PRO A 497 16.18 -30.87 -19.67
N GLN A 498 17.25 -31.19 -20.40
CA GLN A 498 18.25 -30.23 -20.86
C GLN A 498 18.16 -29.98 -22.38
N HIS A 499 18.70 -28.85 -22.83
CA HIS A 499 18.80 -28.53 -24.25
C HIS A 499 19.84 -29.42 -24.95
N GLY A 500 19.61 -29.73 -26.23
CA GLY A 500 20.53 -30.51 -27.08
C GLY A 500 20.55 -32.02 -26.84
N SER A 501 20.52 -32.48 -25.59
CA SER A 501 20.92 -33.86 -25.23
C SER A 501 19.80 -34.93 -25.22
N GLN A 502 18.53 -34.56 -25.45
CA GLN A 502 17.38 -35.45 -25.17
C GLN A 502 16.29 -35.40 -26.25
N SER A 503 15.60 -36.54 -26.40
CA SER A 503 14.52 -36.74 -27.37
C SER A 503 13.27 -35.91 -27.04
N ARG A 504 12.43 -35.70 -28.05
CA ARG A 504 11.13 -35.03 -27.89
C ARG A 504 10.20 -35.83 -26.97
N GLN A 505 10.27 -37.16 -27.01
CA GLN A 505 9.49 -38.07 -26.17
C GLN A 505 9.79 -37.90 -24.68
N GLU A 506 11.05 -37.71 -24.29
CA GLU A 506 11.45 -37.46 -22.89
C GLU A 506 10.89 -36.12 -22.37
N LYS A 507 10.96 -35.07 -23.18
CA LYS A 507 10.39 -33.75 -22.85
C LYS A 507 8.87 -33.84 -22.73
N GLU A 508 8.22 -34.59 -23.61
CA GLU A 508 6.77 -34.83 -23.55
C GLU A 508 6.35 -35.61 -22.31
N ALA A 509 7.10 -36.65 -21.93
CA ALA A 509 6.87 -37.39 -20.69
C ALA A 509 7.05 -36.50 -19.45
N TYR A 510 8.09 -35.65 -19.41
CA TYR A 510 8.30 -34.72 -18.30
C TYR A 510 7.20 -33.66 -18.20
N ILE A 511 6.79 -33.05 -19.32
CA ILE A 511 5.73 -32.03 -19.36
C ILE A 511 4.36 -32.63 -18.96
N LYS A 512 4.06 -33.87 -19.38
CA LYS A 512 2.88 -34.61 -18.91
C LYS A 512 2.93 -34.91 -17.41
N ALA A 513 4.06 -35.40 -16.90
CA ALA A 513 4.26 -35.62 -15.47
C ALA A 513 4.12 -34.33 -14.63
N LYS A 514 4.59 -33.20 -15.17
CA LYS A 514 4.54 -31.88 -14.54
C LYS A 514 3.12 -31.32 -14.46
N TYR A 515 2.41 -31.15 -15.59
CA TYR A 515 1.15 -30.41 -15.62
C TYR A 515 -0.12 -31.29 -15.62
N VAL A 516 -0.06 -32.49 -16.20
CA VAL A 516 -1.21 -33.40 -16.32
C VAL A 516 -1.31 -34.32 -15.10
N GLU A 517 -0.23 -35.04 -14.78
CA GLU A 517 -0.18 -35.90 -13.59
C GLU A 517 -0.01 -35.09 -12.29
N LYS A 518 0.52 -33.85 -12.38
CA LYS A 518 0.89 -32.98 -11.25
C LYS A 518 1.83 -33.68 -10.25
N LYS A 519 2.71 -34.53 -10.78
CA LYS A 519 3.52 -35.53 -10.07
C LYS A 519 4.54 -34.93 -9.10
N PHE A 520 4.99 -33.70 -9.36
CA PHE A 520 6.02 -33.02 -8.56
C PHE A 520 5.46 -31.89 -7.68
N VAL A 521 4.14 -31.71 -7.62
CA VAL A 521 3.48 -30.71 -6.76
C VAL A 521 3.48 -31.20 -5.30
N ASP A 522 3.82 -30.33 -4.35
CA ASP A 522 3.90 -30.73 -2.94
C ASP A 522 2.55 -30.71 -2.21
N ARG A 523 1.76 -31.78 -2.39
CA ARG A 523 0.43 -31.93 -1.74
C ARG A 523 0.43 -31.91 -0.20
N ASP A 524 1.59 -31.91 0.46
CA ASP A 524 1.71 -31.91 1.91
C ASP A 524 1.90 -30.48 2.49
N SER A 525 2.10 -29.47 1.64
CA SER A 525 2.35 -28.06 2.03
C SER A 525 1.20 -27.40 2.81
N THR A 526 -0.05 -27.82 2.55
CA THR A 526 -1.30 -27.26 3.12
C THR A 526 -1.41 -27.31 4.66
N SER A 527 -0.45 -27.92 5.34
CA SER A 527 -0.33 -27.94 6.81
C SER A 527 0.55 -26.84 7.40
N SER A 528 1.27 -26.06 6.58
CA SER A 528 2.50 -25.37 7.03
C SER A 528 2.53 -23.85 6.82
N CYS A 529 1.61 -23.26 6.05
CA CYS A 529 1.69 -21.84 5.70
C CYS A 529 1.17 -20.91 6.81
N SER A 530 1.96 -20.73 7.88
CA SER A 530 1.74 -19.67 8.88
C SER A 530 3.02 -19.07 9.48
N SER A 531 4.17 -19.12 8.80
CA SER A 531 5.29 -18.19 9.04
C SER A 531 6.34 -18.20 7.91
N ALA A 532 6.32 -17.18 7.05
CA ALA A 532 7.37 -16.95 6.04
C ALA A 532 7.56 -15.46 5.68
N ARG A 533 7.46 -14.55 6.66
CA ARG A 533 7.83 -13.13 6.43
C ARG A 533 9.30 -13.04 6.06
N ARG A 534 9.62 -12.47 4.89
CA ARG A 534 10.99 -12.10 4.52
C ARG A 534 11.53 -11.11 5.56
N LYS A 535 12.49 -11.55 6.39
CA LYS A 535 13.36 -10.65 7.17
C LYS A 535 14.68 -10.51 6.42
N ILE A 536 15.09 -9.26 6.21
CA ILE A 536 16.45 -8.93 5.74
C ILE A 536 17.43 -9.15 6.91
N VAL A 537 18.67 -9.48 6.57
CA VAL A 537 19.70 -10.02 7.48
C VAL A 537 20.32 -8.92 8.36
N ILE A 538 20.47 -9.22 9.66
CA ILE A 538 21.58 -8.74 10.50
C ILE A 538 22.08 -9.95 11.31
N SER A 539 23.40 -10.08 11.44
CA SER A 539 24.13 -11.28 11.92
C SER A 539 24.68 -11.06 13.37
N PRO A 540 25.34 -12.01 14.07
CA PRO A 540 24.87 -12.37 15.42
C PRO A 540 25.91 -12.34 16.56
N SER A 541 25.43 -12.34 17.81
CA SER A 541 26.08 -12.81 19.07
C SER A 541 25.17 -12.48 20.27
N LYS A 542 25.19 -13.17 21.43
CA LYS A 542 25.86 -14.40 21.87
C LYS A 542 25.12 -14.99 23.11
N GLU A 543 25.40 -16.26 23.40
CA GLU A 543 25.50 -16.88 24.75
C GLU A 543 24.28 -16.99 25.72
N GLU A 544 23.82 -18.24 25.86
CA GLU A 544 23.78 -19.05 27.10
C GLU A 544 22.49 -19.43 27.88
N ASN A 545 22.36 -20.77 28.03
CA ASN A 545 21.98 -21.59 29.19
C ASN A 545 20.57 -21.55 29.84
N ARG A 546 19.81 -22.61 29.50
CA ARG A 546 19.35 -23.70 30.41
C ARG A 546 18.84 -23.33 31.81
N LEU A 547 17.61 -23.75 32.12
CA LEU A 547 17.36 -25.00 32.87
C LEU A 547 15.86 -25.40 32.87
N SER A 548 15.58 -26.64 33.25
CA SER A 548 14.25 -27.26 33.27
C SER A 548 13.76 -27.57 34.70
N GLY A 549 12.46 -27.41 34.97
CA GLY A 549 11.79 -27.83 36.20
C GLY A 549 10.35 -28.28 35.91
N SER A 550 9.76 -29.10 36.78
CA SER A 550 8.48 -29.81 36.53
C SER A 550 7.57 -29.84 37.77
N GLU A 551 6.34 -30.33 37.55
CA GLU A 551 5.37 -30.92 38.50
C GLU A 551 4.13 -30.10 38.97
N LYS A 552 2.96 -30.53 38.46
CA LYS A 552 1.72 -30.94 39.17
C LYS A 552 0.99 -29.98 40.16
N TYR A 553 -0.21 -29.54 39.75
CA TYR A 553 -1.56 -29.91 40.28
C TYR A 553 -1.76 -30.25 41.79
N PRO A 554 -2.90 -29.88 42.44
CA PRO A 554 -4.25 -30.31 42.01
C PRO A 554 -5.44 -29.31 42.20
N VAL A 555 -6.68 -29.84 42.12
CA VAL A 555 -7.99 -29.20 41.86
C VAL A 555 -8.95 -29.29 43.07
N LEU A 556 -9.95 -28.40 43.15
CA LEU A 556 -11.25 -28.59 43.84
C LEU A 556 -12.40 -27.87 43.09
N GLU A 557 -13.68 -28.12 43.45
CA GLU A 557 -14.86 -28.03 42.56
C GLU A 557 -15.96 -26.99 42.95
N GLU A 558 -16.75 -26.53 41.95
CA GLU A 558 -18.22 -26.25 41.92
C GLU A 558 -18.91 -25.37 43.03
N PRO A 559 -20.22 -25.01 42.94
CA PRO A 559 -20.91 -24.26 41.86
C PRO A 559 -21.81 -23.08 42.38
N GLY A 560 -22.46 -22.30 41.49
CA GLY A 560 -23.51 -21.33 41.90
C GLY A 560 -24.10 -20.42 40.80
N LYS A 561 -25.34 -19.92 40.97
CA LYS A 561 -26.11 -19.09 39.99
C LYS A 561 -27.00 -18.02 40.71
N PRO A 562 -27.84 -17.19 40.02
CA PRO A 562 -27.80 -15.70 39.93
C PRO A 562 -28.91 -15.01 40.81
N PRO A 563 -29.59 -13.86 40.50
CA PRO A 563 -29.40 -12.72 39.55
C PRO A 563 -29.75 -11.26 40.07
N SER A 564 -29.59 -10.24 39.20
CA SER A 564 -30.54 -9.10 38.90
C SER A 564 -30.51 -7.66 39.53
N ARG A 565 -30.55 -6.65 38.61
CA ARG A 565 -31.37 -5.39 38.47
C ARG A 565 -31.31 -4.13 39.41
N SER A 566 -31.29 -2.94 38.74
CA SER A 566 -31.98 -1.63 39.00
C SER A 566 -31.60 -0.71 40.21
N SER A 567 -31.85 0.64 40.27
CA SER A 567 -32.03 1.75 39.27
C SER A 567 -32.31 3.16 39.95
N VAL A 568 -32.27 4.29 39.18
CA VAL A 568 -33.13 5.55 39.29
C VAL A 568 -32.74 6.81 40.18
N LYS A 569 -32.58 8.00 39.53
CA LYS A 569 -32.95 9.44 39.86
C LYS A 569 -32.42 10.19 41.12
N SER A 570 -32.41 11.56 41.29
CA SER A 570 -32.66 12.78 40.45
C SER A 570 -32.31 14.15 41.12
N ASN A 571 -31.92 15.18 40.32
CA ASN A 571 -32.11 16.67 40.48
C ASN A 571 -31.35 17.44 41.64
N ASP A 572 -31.22 18.79 41.75
CA ASP A 572 -31.66 19.99 40.97
C ASP A 572 -30.81 21.31 41.20
N SER A 573 -31.07 22.40 40.44
CA SER A 573 -30.78 23.85 40.66
C SER A 573 -29.31 24.40 40.63
N GLY A 574 -28.99 25.72 40.47
CA GLY A 574 -29.79 26.91 40.06
C GLY A 574 -29.13 28.33 40.22
N ILE A 575 -29.50 29.30 39.36
CA ILE A 575 -29.36 30.80 39.38
C ILE A 575 -27.97 31.50 39.27
N GLN A 576 -27.67 32.02 38.04
CA GLN A 576 -26.81 33.19 37.71
C GLN A 576 -25.29 33.06 38.00
N TYR A 577 -24.32 33.90 37.56
CA TYR A 577 -24.06 34.93 36.50
C TYR A 577 -22.52 35.20 36.54
N SER A 578 -21.78 35.93 35.68
CA SER A 578 -21.79 36.45 34.29
C SER A 578 -20.48 37.29 34.14
N PHE A 579 -19.75 37.49 33.04
CA PHE A 579 -19.76 37.11 31.61
C PHE A 579 -18.31 37.39 31.09
N ASP A 580 -17.65 36.50 30.36
CA ASP A 580 -17.46 36.51 28.88
C ASP A 580 -16.72 35.20 28.46
N GLY A 581 -16.83 34.79 27.19
CA GLY A 581 -15.97 33.78 26.55
C GLY A 581 -16.48 32.33 26.48
N SER A 582 -16.27 31.72 25.30
CA SER A 582 -16.24 30.26 25.02
C SER A 582 -17.51 29.41 25.16
N GLN A 583 -18.33 29.42 24.11
CA GLN A 583 -18.65 28.25 23.27
C GLN A 583 -18.51 26.82 23.87
N GLU A 584 -19.63 26.14 24.20
CA GLU A 584 -20.04 24.82 23.65
C GLU A 584 -21.39 24.29 24.25
N LEU A 585 -22.19 23.60 23.41
CA LEU A 585 -23.14 22.46 23.70
C LEU A 585 -24.17 22.60 24.86
N LEU A 586 -25.48 22.31 24.79
CA LEU A 586 -26.48 21.76 23.84
C LEU A 586 -27.90 22.30 24.31
N ALA A 587 -29.14 21.85 24.00
CA ALA A 587 -29.69 20.65 23.34
C ALA A 587 -31.16 20.86 22.82
N SER A 588 -31.60 19.96 21.93
CA SER A 588 -32.97 19.38 21.79
C SER A 588 -34.25 20.25 21.74
N THR A 589 -34.99 20.18 20.63
CA THR A 589 -36.46 19.86 20.66
C THR A 589 -36.95 19.20 19.34
N ILE A 590 -38.09 18.52 19.40
CA ILE A 590 -38.54 17.43 18.49
C ILE A 590 -39.55 17.89 17.43
N SER A 591 -39.45 17.37 16.18
CA SER A 591 -40.55 16.90 15.29
C SER A 591 -40.11 16.91 13.80
N THR A 592 -40.44 16.03 12.85
CA THR A 592 -41.01 14.66 12.68
C THR A 592 -41.22 14.48 11.15
N ASN A 593 -41.41 13.24 10.65
CA ASN A 593 -41.61 12.83 9.24
C ASN A 593 -40.31 12.81 8.39
N SER A 594 -39.73 11.67 7.98
CA SER A 594 -40.23 10.51 7.20
C SER A 594 -40.28 10.82 5.68
N LEU A 595 -39.71 10.01 4.76
CA LEU A 595 -39.76 8.54 4.63
C LEU A 595 -38.47 7.86 4.08
N TYR A 596 -38.32 6.58 4.40
CA TYR A 596 -37.47 5.52 3.79
C TYR A 596 -35.93 5.60 3.82
N GLU A 597 -35.34 4.68 4.59
CA GLU A 597 -33.92 4.27 4.60
C GLU A 597 -33.85 2.72 4.65
N PRO A 598 -32.83 2.04 4.06
CA PRO A 598 -32.72 0.57 4.11
C PRO A 598 -32.17 0.07 5.46
N GLY A 599 -32.92 -0.80 6.15
CA GLY A 599 -32.62 -1.21 7.53
C GLY A 599 -31.37 -2.08 7.73
N HIS A 600 -30.67 -1.84 8.85
CA HIS A 600 -29.49 -2.58 9.31
C HIS A 600 -29.77 -4.04 9.70
N LEU A 601 -28.67 -4.80 9.85
CA LEU A 601 -28.38 -5.45 11.13
C LEU A 601 -26.86 -5.51 11.41
N ALA A 602 -26.40 -4.87 12.48
CA ALA A 602 -25.02 -4.94 12.96
C ALA A 602 -24.99 -4.95 14.51
N PRO A 603 -24.50 -6.01 15.17
CA PRO A 603 -24.45 -6.08 16.63
C PRO A 603 -23.11 -5.53 17.18
N LYS A 604 -23.17 -4.78 18.29
CA LYS A 604 -21.98 -4.31 19.02
C LYS A 604 -21.86 -5.02 20.38
N GLY A 605 -20.78 -5.79 20.53
CA GLY A 605 -20.13 -6.08 21.81
C GLY A 605 -20.79 -7.10 22.75
N GLU A 606 -20.10 -8.22 22.97
CA GLU A 606 -19.52 -8.53 24.30
C GLU A 606 -18.42 -9.60 24.16
N LYS A 607 -17.45 -9.64 25.08
CA LYS A 607 -16.52 -10.76 25.20
C LYS A 607 -17.11 -11.80 26.15
N ARG A 608 -17.24 -13.05 25.69
CA ARG A 608 -17.26 -14.22 26.56
C ARG A 608 -16.36 -15.29 26.00
N ASP A 609 -15.52 -15.86 26.86
CA ASP A 609 -14.76 -17.06 26.54
C ASP A 609 -15.70 -18.27 26.50
N SER A 610 -15.65 -19.01 25.41
CA SER A 610 -16.06 -20.42 25.35
C SER A 610 -15.22 -21.15 24.31
N SER A 611 -13.96 -21.36 24.63
CA SER A 611 -13.10 -22.29 23.89
C SER A 611 -13.59 -23.73 24.08
N VAL A 612 -13.94 -24.42 22.99
CA VAL A 612 -13.47 -25.79 22.71
C VAL A 612 -13.38 -25.98 21.18
N PHE A 613 -12.55 -26.90 20.71
CA PHE A 613 -12.43 -27.35 19.32
C PHE A 613 -11.94 -26.33 18.29
N GLN A 614 -10.69 -25.89 18.48
CA GLN A 614 -9.80 -25.80 17.32
C GLN A 614 -9.53 -27.21 16.79
N ASP A 615 -10.23 -27.61 15.73
CA ASP A 615 -9.82 -28.74 14.90
C ASP A 615 -9.21 -28.23 13.59
N ALA A 616 -8.05 -28.75 13.23
CA ALA A 616 -7.27 -28.29 12.09
C ALA A 616 -7.86 -28.79 10.76
N LYS A 617 -8.98 -28.20 10.33
CA LYS A 617 -9.50 -28.36 8.96
C LYS A 617 -8.40 -27.97 7.96
N ARG A 618 -7.84 -28.96 7.26
CA ARG A 618 -7.09 -28.77 6.02
C ARG A 618 -7.83 -27.75 5.15
N ILE A 619 -7.15 -26.70 4.72
CA ILE A 619 -7.73 -25.75 3.77
C ILE A 619 -7.99 -26.52 2.47
N LEU A 620 -9.26 -26.66 2.08
CA LEU A 620 -9.59 -27.29 0.81
C LEU A 620 -9.03 -26.38 -0.32
N PRO A 621 -8.39 -26.92 -1.37
CA PRO A 621 -7.83 -26.10 -2.44
C PRO A 621 -8.83 -25.12 -3.08
N GLY A 622 -10.12 -25.48 -3.18
CA GLY A 622 -11.18 -24.57 -3.62
C GLY A 622 -11.34 -23.33 -2.72
N LEU A 623 -11.23 -23.49 -1.40
CA LEU A 623 -11.28 -22.39 -0.44
C LEU A 623 -9.98 -21.55 -0.43
N GLN A 624 -8.83 -22.18 -0.71
CA GLN A 624 -7.57 -21.44 -0.94
C GLN A 624 -7.70 -20.55 -2.19
N LEU A 625 -8.15 -21.11 -3.31
CA LEU A 625 -8.38 -20.38 -4.56
C LEU A 625 -9.39 -19.24 -4.39
N TYR A 626 -10.48 -19.49 -3.66
CA TYR A 626 -11.53 -18.52 -3.35
C TYR A 626 -10.99 -17.30 -2.57
N ARG A 627 -10.16 -17.53 -1.54
CA ARG A 627 -9.54 -16.44 -0.75
C ARG A 627 -8.45 -15.72 -1.53
N ALA A 628 -7.55 -16.46 -2.18
CA ALA A 628 -6.47 -15.89 -2.97
C ALA A 628 -6.99 -15.01 -4.14
N ALA A 629 -8.17 -15.33 -4.69
CA ALA A 629 -8.84 -14.50 -5.69
C ALA A 629 -9.28 -13.12 -5.16
N TYR A 630 -9.84 -13.05 -3.94
CA TYR A 630 -10.18 -11.80 -3.27
C TYR A 630 -8.91 -11.01 -2.87
N GLU A 631 -7.91 -11.72 -2.33
CA GLU A 631 -6.61 -11.17 -1.91
C GLU A 631 -5.69 -10.81 -3.09
N LYS A 632 -6.12 -11.08 -4.34
CA LYS A 632 -5.43 -10.77 -5.60
C LYS A 632 -4.09 -11.53 -5.81
N ASN A 633 -3.86 -12.62 -5.07
CA ASN A 633 -2.58 -13.32 -5.02
C ASN A 633 -2.49 -14.44 -6.08
N LEU A 634 -2.05 -14.07 -7.29
CA LEU A 634 -1.90 -14.99 -8.43
C LEU A 634 -1.02 -16.24 -8.16
N PRO A 635 0.15 -16.14 -7.49
CA PRO A 635 0.90 -17.32 -7.03
C PRO A 635 0.07 -18.33 -6.23
N ASP A 636 -0.66 -17.89 -5.20
CA ASP A 636 -1.48 -18.77 -4.36
C ASP A 636 -2.68 -19.35 -5.12
N MET A 637 -3.25 -18.60 -6.07
CA MET A 637 -4.27 -19.10 -7.00
C MET A 637 -3.70 -20.21 -7.91
N ALA A 638 -2.46 -20.06 -8.39
CA ALA A 638 -1.78 -21.07 -9.19
C ALA A 638 -1.39 -22.31 -8.36
N GLU A 639 -0.99 -22.14 -7.10
CA GLU A 639 -0.74 -23.25 -6.16
C GLU A 639 -2.03 -24.03 -5.87
N ALA A 640 -3.14 -23.34 -5.58
CA ALA A 640 -4.43 -23.97 -5.36
C ALA A 640 -4.89 -24.80 -6.58
N LEU A 641 -4.74 -24.27 -7.81
CA LEU A 641 -5.00 -25.02 -9.04
C LEU A 641 -4.02 -26.20 -9.23
N ALA A 642 -2.76 -26.08 -8.80
CA ALA A 642 -1.79 -27.18 -8.81
C ALA A 642 -2.19 -28.30 -7.81
N HIS A 643 -2.72 -27.95 -6.64
CA HIS A 643 -3.30 -28.90 -5.69
C HIS A 643 -4.65 -29.50 -6.13
N GLY A 644 -5.25 -28.98 -7.20
CA GLY A 644 -6.50 -29.50 -7.78
C GLY A 644 -7.76 -28.81 -7.27
N ALA A 645 -7.69 -27.52 -6.94
CA ALA A 645 -8.87 -26.67 -6.80
C ALA A 645 -9.71 -26.71 -8.09
N ASP A 646 -11.03 -26.79 -7.93
CA ASP A 646 -11.95 -26.47 -9.02
C ASP A 646 -11.99 -24.94 -9.20
N VAL A 647 -11.75 -24.48 -10.43
CA VAL A 647 -11.82 -23.06 -10.81
C VAL A 647 -13.24 -22.49 -10.67
N ASN A 648 -14.25 -23.36 -10.71
CA ASN A 648 -15.66 -23.06 -10.51
C ASN A 648 -16.17 -23.44 -9.10
N TRP A 649 -15.28 -23.69 -8.13
CA TRP A 649 -15.67 -24.06 -6.77
C TRP A 649 -16.64 -23.04 -6.16
N VAL A 650 -17.63 -23.53 -5.41
CA VAL A 650 -18.75 -22.73 -4.89
C VAL A 650 -18.68 -22.69 -3.37
N ASN A 651 -18.56 -21.50 -2.78
CA ASN A 651 -18.61 -21.37 -1.33
C ASN A 651 -20.07 -21.41 -0.82
N SER A 652 -20.47 -22.57 -0.29
CA SER A 652 -21.81 -22.77 0.27
C SER A 652 -22.07 -22.00 1.57
N GLU A 653 -21.03 -21.54 2.28
CA GLU A 653 -21.15 -20.71 3.49
C GLU A 653 -21.29 -19.21 3.13
N GLU A 654 -20.78 -18.80 1.97
CA GLU A 654 -20.83 -17.41 1.46
C GLU A 654 -21.59 -17.31 0.13
N ASN A 655 -22.92 -17.30 0.19
CA ASN A 655 -23.81 -16.91 -0.91
C ASN A 655 -23.63 -17.68 -2.24
N LYS A 656 -23.02 -18.87 -2.25
CA LYS A 656 -22.61 -19.60 -3.47
C LYS A 656 -21.71 -18.77 -4.40
N ALA A 657 -20.92 -17.85 -3.85
CA ALA A 657 -19.92 -17.14 -4.64
C ALA A 657 -18.84 -18.11 -5.15
N THR A 658 -18.27 -17.81 -6.31
CA THR A 658 -17.12 -18.49 -6.91
C THR A 658 -15.84 -17.67 -6.75
N PRO A 659 -14.63 -18.25 -6.93
CA PRO A 659 -13.39 -17.48 -7.04
C PRO A 659 -13.46 -16.33 -8.04
N LEU A 660 -14.21 -16.48 -9.15
CA LEU A 660 -14.37 -15.41 -10.14
C LEU A 660 -15.18 -14.23 -9.59
N ILE A 661 -16.25 -14.49 -8.82
CA ILE A 661 -16.99 -13.44 -8.11
C ILE A 661 -16.09 -12.80 -7.04
N GLN A 662 -15.26 -13.56 -6.34
CA GLN A 662 -14.31 -12.99 -5.36
C GLN A 662 -13.23 -12.11 -6.00
N ALA A 663 -12.71 -12.45 -7.18
CA ALA A 663 -11.83 -11.58 -7.96
C ALA A 663 -12.51 -10.27 -8.41
N VAL A 664 -13.84 -10.27 -8.58
CA VAL A 664 -14.65 -9.06 -8.82
C VAL A 664 -14.78 -8.23 -7.55
N LEU A 665 -15.14 -8.84 -6.42
CA LEU A 665 -15.27 -8.14 -5.13
C LEU A 665 -13.93 -7.53 -4.68
N GLY A 666 -12.81 -8.23 -4.91
CA GLY A 666 -11.47 -7.68 -4.71
C GLY A 666 -11.05 -6.63 -5.74
N GLY A 667 -11.75 -6.51 -6.87
CA GLY A 667 -11.42 -5.56 -7.94
C GLY A 667 -10.11 -5.85 -8.67
N SER A 668 -9.71 -7.13 -8.82
CA SER A 668 -8.53 -7.51 -9.61
C SER A 668 -8.93 -7.95 -11.01
N LEU A 669 -8.61 -7.12 -12.00
CA LEU A 669 -8.79 -7.44 -13.43
C LEU A 669 -7.94 -8.65 -13.85
N VAL A 670 -6.74 -8.79 -13.28
CA VAL A 670 -5.77 -9.82 -13.65
C VAL A 670 -6.10 -11.17 -13.01
N ALA A 671 -6.61 -11.18 -11.77
CA ALA A 671 -7.15 -12.40 -11.16
C ALA A 671 -8.40 -12.91 -11.89
N CYS A 672 -9.26 -11.99 -12.36
CA CYS A 672 -10.37 -12.36 -13.24
C CYS A 672 -9.87 -13.01 -14.54
N GLU A 673 -8.89 -12.39 -15.21
CA GLU A 673 -8.31 -12.93 -16.44
C GLU A 673 -7.67 -14.31 -16.23
N PHE A 674 -6.91 -14.51 -15.15
CA PHE A 674 -6.30 -15.80 -14.82
C PHE A 674 -7.34 -16.91 -14.62
N LEU A 675 -8.42 -16.63 -13.89
CA LEU A 675 -9.51 -17.58 -13.66
C LEU A 675 -10.26 -17.90 -14.97
N LEU A 676 -10.55 -16.90 -15.80
CA LEU A 676 -11.14 -17.08 -17.13
C LEU A 676 -10.22 -17.89 -18.06
N GLN A 677 -8.91 -17.69 -18.00
CA GLN A 677 -7.95 -18.51 -18.74
C GLN A 677 -7.87 -19.95 -18.23
N ASN A 678 -8.14 -20.21 -16.95
CA ASN A 678 -8.22 -21.55 -16.39
C ASN A 678 -9.63 -22.17 -16.41
N GLY A 679 -10.62 -21.52 -17.04
CA GLY A 679 -11.93 -22.11 -17.31
C GLY A 679 -13.05 -21.76 -16.31
N ALA A 680 -12.92 -20.64 -15.59
CA ALA A 680 -14.03 -20.10 -14.80
C ALA A 680 -15.22 -19.72 -15.71
N ASN A 681 -16.42 -20.12 -15.30
CA ASN A 681 -17.66 -19.80 -15.97
C ASN A 681 -18.06 -18.34 -15.66
N VAL A 682 -17.92 -17.47 -16.66
CA VAL A 682 -18.27 -16.04 -16.61
C VAL A 682 -19.74 -15.78 -16.25
N ASN A 683 -20.61 -16.78 -16.43
CA ASN A 683 -22.06 -16.72 -16.20
C ASN A 683 -22.53 -17.53 -14.97
N HIS A 684 -21.62 -17.97 -14.08
CA HIS A 684 -22.01 -18.62 -12.82
C HIS A 684 -22.73 -17.61 -11.90
N ARG A 685 -23.87 -17.97 -11.33
CA ARG A 685 -24.73 -17.08 -10.52
C ARG A 685 -24.67 -17.39 -9.02
N ASP A 686 -24.68 -16.35 -8.19
CA ASP A 686 -24.79 -16.43 -6.73
C ASP A 686 -26.23 -16.77 -6.26
N VAL A 687 -26.47 -16.88 -4.95
CA VAL A 687 -27.83 -17.11 -4.37
C VAL A 687 -28.83 -15.95 -4.56
N GLN A 688 -28.44 -14.85 -5.22
CA GLN A 688 -29.31 -13.73 -5.59
C GLN A 688 -29.51 -13.67 -7.11
N GLY A 689 -29.14 -14.75 -7.83
CA GLY A 689 -29.20 -14.83 -9.29
C GLY A 689 -28.11 -14.07 -10.03
N ARG A 690 -27.18 -13.40 -9.33
CA ARG A 690 -26.22 -12.46 -9.92
C ARG A 690 -24.92 -13.14 -10.36
N GLY A 691 -24.51 -12.91 -11.60
CA GLY A 691 -23.21 -13.36 -12.12
C GLY A 691 -22.09 -12.32 -11.95
N PRO A 692 -20.82 -12.67 -12.27
CA PRO A 692 -19.67 -11.76 -12.28
C PRO A 692 -19.93 -10.40 -12.95
N LEU A 693 -20.67 -10.38 -14.08
CA LEU A 693 -21.04 -9.15 -14.77
C LEU A 693 -21.98 -8.24 -13.95
N HIS A 694 -22.90 -8.81 -13.15
CA HIS A 694 -23.74 -8.03 -12.24
C HIS A 694 -22.90 -7.41 -11.12
N HIS A 695 -22.05 -8.21 -10.49
CA HIS A 695 -21.17 -7.74 -9.40
C HIS A 695 -20.21 -6.64 -9.89
N ALA A 696 -19.60 -6.79 -11.07
CA ALA A 696 -18.73 -5.76 -11.64
C ALA A 696 -19.49 -4.47 -11.97
N THR A 697 -20.73 -4.58 -12.45
CA THR A 697 -21.60 -3.42 -12.69
C THR A 697 -22.02 -2.72 -11.39
N VAL A 698 -22.45 -3.47 -10.37
CA VAL A 698 -22.82 -2.92 -9.04
C VAL A 698 -21.67 -2.17 -8.40
N LEU A 699 -20.42 -2.66 -8.55
CA LEU A 699 -19.22 -2.01 -8.02
C LEU A 699 -18.65 -0.90 -8.93
N GLY A 700 -19.23 -0.67 -10.11
CA GLY A 700 -18.74 0.32 -11.07
C GLY A 700 -17.40 -0.04 -11.73
N HIS A 701 -16.99 -1.32 -11.69
CA HIS A 701 -15.71 -1.80 -12.21
C HIS A 701 -15.72 -1.94 -13.75
N THR A 702 -15.74 -0.80 -14.46
CA THR A 702 -15.83 -0.70 -15.94
C THR A 702 -14.83 -1.61 -16.69
N GLY A 703 -13.62 -1.77 -16.16
CA GLY A 703 -12.61 -2.69 -16.74
C GLY A 703 -13.00 -4.16 -16.67
N GLN A 704 -13.58 -4.61 -15.54
CA GLN A 704 -14.06 -5.99 -15.38
C GLN A 704 -15.32 -6.24 -16.22
N VAL A 705 -16.22 -5.26 -16.34
CA VAL A 705 -17.35 -5.32 -17.29
C VAL A 705 -16.86 -5.53 -18.73
N CYS A 706 -15.90 -4.73 -19.20
CA CYS A 706 -15.31 -4.86 -20.53
C CYS A 706 -14.71 -6.26 -20.76
N LEU A 707 -13.98 -6.80 -19.77
CA LEU A 707 -13.40 -8.15 -19.83
C LEU A 707 -14.48 -9.24 -19.90
N PHE A 708 -15.54 -9.16 -19.11
CA PHE A 708 -16.59 -10.18 -19.08
C PHE A 708 -17.41 -10.19 -20.37
N LEU A 709 -17.76 -9.04 -20.93
CA LEU A 709 -18.43 -8.95 -22.23
C LEU A 709 -17.55 -9.54 -23.36
N LYS A 710 -16.23 -9.29 -23.35
CA LYS A 710 -15.27 -9.95 -24.26
C LYS A 710 -15.18 -11.47 -24.11
N ARG A 711 -15.66 -12.04 -23.01
CA ARG A 711 -15.62 -13.47 -22.70
C ARG A 711 -16.98 -14.15 -22.78
N GLY A 712 -17.98 -13.49 -23.38
CA GLY A 712 -19.31 -14.06 -23.58
C GLY A 712 -20.17 -14.05 -22.32
N ALA A 713 -20.03 -13.02 -21.48
CA ALA A 713 -20.95 -12.79 -20.39
C ALA A 713 -22.36 -12.48 -20.92
N ASP A 714 -23.37 -13.14 -20.34
CA ASP A 714 -24.76 -12.92 -20.63
C ASP A 714 -25.18 -11.54 -20.09
N GLN A 715 -25.36 -10.59 -21.01
CA GLN A 715 -25.75 -9.21 -20.74
C GLN A 715 -27.27 -9.04 -20.55
N HIS A 716 -28.08 -10.07 -20.84
CA HIS A 716 -29.54 -10.07 -20.70
C HIS A 716 -30.00 -10.86 -19.47
N ALA A 717 -29.09 -11.61 -18.82
CA ALA A 717 -29.29 -12.27 -17.55
C ALA A 717 -29.84 -11.30 -16.49
N THR A 718 -31.04 -11.56 -15.96
CA THR A 718 -31.60 -10.82 -14.82
C THR A 718 -31.27 -11.46 -13.47
N ASP A 719 -31.05 -10.66 -12.43
CA ASP A 719 -30.99 -11.12 -11.04
C ASP A 719 -32.38 -11.50 -10.48
N ASP A 720 -32.45 -11.96 -9.22
CA ASP A 720 -33.70 -12.34 -8.54
C ASP A 720 -34.67 -11.16 -8.32
N LYS A 721 -34.25 -9.92 -8.57
CA LYS A 721 -35.09 -8.71 -8.57
C LYS A 721 -35.55 -8.31 -9.98
N GLY A 722 -35.24 -9.13 -10.98
CA GLY A 722 -35.54 -8.87 -12.39
C GLY A 722 -34.60 -7.89 -13.08
N LYS A 723 -33.44 -7.58 -12.48
CA LYS A 723 -32.52 -6.55 -13.00
C LYS A 723 -31.39 -7.16 -13.82
N ASP A 724 -31.31 -6.79 -15.08
CA ASP A 724 -30.17 -7.05 -15.96
C ASP A 724 -28.99 -6.10 -15.65
N PRO A 725 -27.76 -6.40 -16.11
CA PRO A 725 -26.64 -5.47 -15.99
C PRO A 725 -26.92 -4.06 -16.53
N LEU A 726 -27.75 -3.90 -17.57
CA LEU A 726 -28.02 -2.58 -18.16
C LEU A 726 -28.89 -1.70 -17.24
N SER A 727 -29.94 -2.25 -16.63
CA SER A 727 -30.76 -1.52 -15.65
C SER A 727 -29.96 -1.16 -14.39
N ILE A 728 -29.14 -2.07 -13.86
CA ILE A 728 -28.24 -1.77 -12.74
C ILE A 728 -27.27 -0.62 -13.11
N ALA A 729 -26.68 -0.64 -14.31
CA ALA A 729 -25.76 0.41 -14.76
C ALA A 729 -26.45 1.78 -14.93
N VAL A 730 -27.71 1.80 -15.35
CA VAL A 730 -28.53 3.02 -15.47
C VAL A 730 -28.92 3.55 -14.08
N GLU A 731 -29.33 2.69 -13.15
CA GLU A 731 -29.63 3.07 -11.76
C GLU A 731 -28.40 3.60 -11.02
N ALA A 732 -27.23 2.98 -11.24
CA ALA A 732 -25.94 3.43 -10.70
C ALA A 732 -25.33 4.62 -11.48
N ALA A 733 -26.06 5.20 -12.45
CA ALA A 733 -25.66 6.34 -13.28
C ALA A 733 -24.31 6.19 -14.02
N ASN A 734 -23.78 4.97 -14.18
CA ASN A 734 -22.43 4.74 -14.69
C ASN A 734 -22.42 4.72 -16.23
N ALA A 735 -22.25 5.91 -16.82
CA ALA A 735 -22.35 6.13 -18.26
C ALA A 735 -21.38 5.29 -19.12
N ASP A 736 -20.17 4.98 -18.63
CA ASP A 736 -19.21 4.14 -19.37
C ASP A 736 -19.67 2.68 -19.43
N ILE A 737 -20.19 2.14 -18.32
CA ILE A 737 -20.76 0.78 -18.28
C ILE A 737 -22.04 0.69 -19.13
N VAL A 738 -22.93 1.70 -19.05
CA VAL A 738 -24.11 1.79 -19.93
C VAL A 738 -23.71 1.82 -21.40
N THR A 739 -22.60 2.48 -21.74
CA THR A 739 -22.06 2.53 -23.12
C THR A 739 -21.53 1.18 -23.56
N LEU A 740 -20.72 0.49 -22.74
CA LEU A 740 -20.22 -0.85 -23.03
C LEU A 740 -21.34 -1.87 -23.25
N LEU A 741 -22.34 -1.89 -22.37
CA LEU A 741 -23.47 -2.82 -22.45
C LEU A 741 -24.37 -2.53 -23.68
N ARG A 742 -24.64 -1.26 -24.01
CA ARG A 742 -25.39 -0.92 -25.23
C ARG A 742 -24.65 -1.28 -26.51
N LEU A 743 -23.32 -1.12 -26.53
CA LEU A 743 -22.49 -1.50 -27.68
C LEU A 743 -22.40 -3.03 -27.84
N ALA A 744 -22.24 -3.78 -26.75
CA ALA A 744 -22.25 -5.24 -26.78
C ALA A 744 -23.59 -5.82 -27.22
N ARG A 745 -24.71 -5.20 -26.80
CA ARG A 745 -26.05 -5.52 -27.29
C ARG A 745 -26.24 -5.20 -28.77
N MET A 746 -25.85 -4.01 -29.22
CA MET A 746 -25.97 -3.61 -30.63
C MET A 746 -25.14 -4.53 -31.55
N ASN A 747 -23.91 -4.88 -31.14
CA ASN A 747 -23.04 -5.79 -31.89
C ASN A 747 -23.58 -7.24 -31.92
N GLU A 748 -24.31 -7.66 -30.88
CA GLU A 748 -25.03 -8.93 -30.85
C GLU A 748 -26.24 -8.93 -31.78
N GLU A 749 -27.09 -7.91 -31.71
CA GLU A 749 -28.25 -7.72 -32.60
C GLU A 749 -27.80 -7.62 -34.08
N MET A 750 -26.67 -6.97 -34.38
CA MET A 750 -26.07 -6.97 -35.72
C MET A 750 -25.60 -8.36 -36.16
N ARG A 751 -24.88 -9.09 -35.30
CA ARG A 751 -24.38 -10.46 -35.55
C ARG A 751 -25.51 -11.47 -35.75
N GLU A 752 -26.70 -11.23 -35.22
CA GLU A 752 -27.89 -12.06 -35.46
C GLU A 752 -28.63 -11.66 -36.74
N SER A 753 -28.50 -10.41 -37.20
CA SER A 753 -29.05 -9.94 -38.47
C SER A 753 -28.21 -10.35 -39.69
N GLU A 754 -26.89 -10.48 -39.53
CA GLU A 754 -26.00 -11.05 -40.55
C GLU A 754 -25.97 -12.58 -40.43
N GLY A 755 -26.49 -13.26 -41.47
CA GLY A 755 -26.51 -14.73 -41.52
C GLY A 755 -25.11 -15.37 -41.52
N PRO A 756 -25.00 -16.72 -41.51
CA PRO A 756 -23.79 -17.49 -41.17
C PRO A 756 -22.58 -17.36 -42.13
N TYR A 757 -22.56 -16.36 -43.02
CA TYR A 757 -21.45 -15.98 -43.89
C TYR A 757 -21.05 -14.49 -43.75
N GLY A 758 -21.57 -13.78 -42.73
CA GLY A 758 -21.16 -12.40 -42.39
C GLY A 758 -19.68 -12.29 -42.00
N GLN A 759 -19.12 -11.09 -42.11
CA GLN A 759 -17.72 -10.84 -41.74
C GLN A 759 -17.56 -10.69 -40.21
N PRO A 760 -16.37 -10.95 -39.64
CA PRO A 760 -16.21 -11.07 -38.18
C PRO A 760 -16.20 -9.72 -37.43
N GLY A 761 -17.37 -9.10 -37.34
CA GLY A 761 -17.71 -8.01 -36.41
C GLY A 761 -17.37 -6.59 -36.90
N ASP A 762 -18.13 -5.61 -36.38
CA ASP A 762 -17.88 -4.18 -36.61
C ASP A 762 -16.50 -3.77 -36.05
N GLU A 763 -15.64 -3.22 -36.91
CA GLU A 763 -14.33 -2.66 -36.49
C GLU A 763 -14.52 -1.61 -35.38
N THR A 764 -15.60 -0.85 -35.40
CA THR A 764 -15.91 0.19 -34.40
C THR A 764 -16.14 -0.41 -33.01
N TYR A 765 -16.87 -1.52 -32.92
CA TYR A 765 -17.07 -2.26 -31.68
C TYR A 765 -15.73 -2.77 -31.12
N GLN A 766 -14.92 -3.41 -31.97
CA GLN A 766 -13.62 -3.95 -31.58
C GLN A 766 -12.64 -2.85 -31.14
N ASP A 767 -12.63 -1.71 -31.83
CA ASP A 767 -11.83 -0.53 -31.50
C ASP A 767 -12.20 0.06 -30.13
N ILE A 768 -13.49 0.28 -29.86
CA ILE A 768 -13.95 0.84 -28.58
C ILE A 768 -13.61 -0.12 -27.42
N PHE A 769 -13.87 -1.41 -27.59
CA PHE A 769 -13.54 -2.41 -26.57
C PHE A 769 -12.02 -2.60 -26.39
N ARG A 770 -11.21 -2.34 -27.42
CA ARG A 770 -9.74 -2.30 -27.30
C ARG A 770 -9.27 -1.08 -26.51
N ASP A 771 -9.84 0.10 -26.76
CA ASP A 771 -9.52 1.34 -26.03
C ASP A 771 -9.91 1.25 -24.54
N PHE A 772 -11.10 0.72 -24.20
CA PHE A 772 -11.49 0.47 -22.81
C PHE A 772 -10.55 -0.51 -22.09
N SER A 773 -10.07 -1.56 -22.77
CA SER A 773 -9.04 -2.45 -22.21
C SER A 773 -7.68 -1.75 -22.01
N GLN A 774 -7.26 -0.92 -22.96
CA GLN A 774 -6.02 -0.15 -22.79
C GLN A 774 -6.12 0.82 -21.61
N MET A 775 -7.28 1.43 -21.38
CA MET A 775 -7.55 2.25 -20.19
C MET A 775 -7.55 1.40 -18.91
N ALA A 776 -8.35 0.33 -18.85
CA ALA A 776 -8.46 -0.53 -17.66
C ALA A 776 -7.12 -1.16 -17.23
N SER A 777 -6.32 -1.65 -18.18
CA SER A 777 -5.06 -2.34 -17.89
C SER A 777 -3.90 -1.39 -17.54
N ASN A 778 -3.85 -0.20 -18.14
CA ASN A 778 -2.70 0.72 -18.04
C ASN A 778 -2.97 2.03 -17.29
N ASN A 779 -4.21 2.49 -17.20
CA ASN A 779 -4.60 3.77 -16.58
C ASN A 779 -5.97 3.64 -15.85
N PRO A 780 -6.15 2.68 -14.92
CA PRO A 780 -7.47 2.36 -14.34
C PRO A 780 -8.19 3.58 -13.74
N GLU A 781 -7.45 4.52 -13.16
CA GLU A 781 -8.02 5.75 -12.55
C GLU A 781 -8.80 6.64 -13.54
N ILE A 782 -8.59 6.49 -14.85
CA ILE A 782 -9.38 7.20 -15.87
C ILE A 782 -10.85 6.71 -15.87
N LEU A 783 -11.08 5.46 -15.46
CA LEU A 783 -12.41 4.83 -15.37
C LEU A 783 -13.02 4.97 -13.95
N ASN A 784 -12.21 5.22 -12.92
CA ASN A 784 -12.65 5.33 -11.51
C ASN A 784 -13.28 6.70 -11.15
N ARG A 785 -13.56 7.57 -12.12
CA ARG A 785 -13.87 9.00 -11.94
C ARG A 785 -15.04 9.33 -11.00
N PHE A 786 -15.95 8.40 -10.75
CA PHE A 786 -17.10 8.60 -9.87
C PHE A 786 -16.84 8.32 -8.38
N GLN A 787 -15.78 7.57 -8.01
CA GLN A 787 -15.48 7.32 -6.58
C GLN A 787 -14.85 8.53 -5.87
N GLN A 788 -14.39 9.55 -6.60
CA GLN A 788 -13.80 10.76 -6.02
C GLN A 788 -14.80 11.93 -5.91
N SER A 789 -15.94 11.90 -6.62
CA SER A 789 -16.85 13.05 -6.75
C SER A 789 -17.77 13.28 -5.55
N GLU A 790 -18.05 12.26 -4.73
CA GLU A 790 -18.89 12.40 -3.53
C GLU A 790 -18.06 12.69 -2.27
N SER A 791 -16.81 12.20 -2.22
CA SER A 791 -15.86 12.38 -1.12
C SER A 791 -15.33 13.81 -0.92
N GLN A 792 -15.84 14.80 -1.65
CA GLN A 792 -15.47 16.23 -1.54
C GLN A 792 -16.67 17.16 -1.37
N LYS A 793 -17.83 16.63 -0.94
CA LYS A 793 -18.98 17.44 -0.52
C LYS A 793 -19.69 16.88 0.72
N PHE A 794 -19.00 16.92 1.86
CA PHE A 794 -19.53 17.48 3.12
C PHE A 794 -18.38 17.77 4.09
#